data_AF-A0AAJ7L8D4-F1
#
_entry.id   AF-A0AAJ7L8D4-F1
#
_cell.length_a   1.000
_cell.length_b   1.000
_cell.length_c   1.000
_cell.angle_alpha   90.00
_cell.angle_beta   90.00
_cell.angle_gamma   90.00
#
_symmetry.space_group_name_H-M   'P 1'
#
loop_
_entity.id
_entity.type
_entity.pdbx_description
1 polymer ?
#
loop_
_entity_poly.entity_id
_entity_poly.type
_entity_poly.pdbx_seq_one_letter_code
_entity_poly.pdbx_strand_id
1 'polypeptide(L)'
;MAKILLENYCFPENLVGMQEAIQQAINSGEILQISDKKTLAAVLTVGVQGALNDPRLTVSYEPNFIPVIPPVLPSLPIEQLVRLVRNSVKLDILENNIGYLRIDRIIGEETAVKLGSLLRDNIWDKVAHTSSLIFDLRFSTAGQLSGVPFIISYFSDPEHLIHIDTVYDRPSNTTRDLWTMPSIKGERYGKKKDVIILTSKRTMGAAEAVAYTLKNLKRAIIVGERSAGGSVKIRKIRIGGSDFYITVPVARSISPITGQSWEVSGVSPTVNVIAKEAVAKAKSLLAVRRAIPKVVQRISDIIRRFYAFTDRVPAILQHLQSTDFFSVVSEEDLALKLNQDLQTVSEDPRLIVRYMKDNAAIVEEDPELYRVPDDPQLLSALVDTTFKVEILPGNTGYLRFDKFVESSTLTKLEEVMAEKVWKPLKDTNILIIDLRYNTGGCSTSLALILSYLQDTSQKHQFFAINDRIQDTTTAHDSLPQITGPTYGSKRGVYVLTSYYTASVGEEFAYLIQSLHRGTVIGEITSGNLMHSKVFQIEGTDLTITVPFINFIDNNGEFWLGGGVVPDAIVLAEEAVDHVHEIADFHQGLRSLLEGTEELLEKHYAIHEVALKVGKVLLGKWAEGLYWSVVDFESLASQLTADLQEASGDHRLHVFHCDVEPESLHDVAKIPTAEEVGYIINALFKIELLPGNVGYLRFDMMADIEVLKAIGLQLIK
;
A
#
# COMPACT_ATOMS: atom_id res chain seq x y z
N MET A 1 18.46 15.42 50.30
CA MET A 1 18.14 14.64 49.09
C MET A 1 17.99 15.56 47.88
N ALA A 2 17.00 16.46 47.90
CA ALA A 2 16.72 17.48 46.88
C ALA A 2 17.96 18.11 46.21
N LYS A 3 18.85 18.70 47.02
CA LYS A 3 20.10 19.31 46.53
C LYS A 3 20.97 18.36 45.70
N ILE A 4 21.13 17.11 46.14
CA ILE A 4 21.91 16.09 45.41
C ILE A 4 21.26 15.80 44.06
N LEU A 5 19.94 15.67 44.01
CA LEU A 5 19.20 15.45 42.76
C LEU A 5 19.39 16.62 41.79
N LEU A 6 19.19 17.86 42.25
CA LEU A 6 19.32 19.08 41.43
C LEU A 6 20.73 19.29 40.87
N GLU A 7 21.76 18.93 41.63
CA GLU A 7 23.16 19.10 41.25
C GLU A 7 23.71 17.96 40.38
N ASN A 8 23.11 16.76 40.42
CA ASN A 8 23.71 15.57 39.82
C ASN A 8 22.84 14.86 38.77
N TYR A 9 21.54 15.15 38.66
CA TYR A 9 20.69 14.47 37.68
C TYR A 9 20.97 14.90 36.24
N CYS A 10 21.20 13.94 35.35
CA CYS A 10 21.67 14.20 33.99
C CYS A 10 20.64 14.81 33.01
N PHE A 11 19.40 15.03 33.45
CA PHE A 11 18.36 15.76 32.69
C PHE A 11 17.95 17.02 33.46
N PRO A 12 18.82 18.06 33.53
CA PRO A 12 18.48 19.30 34.23
C PRO A 12 17.22 19.97 33.70
N GLU A 13 16.91 19.82 32.42
CA GLU A 13 15.70 20.33 31.79
C GLU A 13 14.41 19.70 32.36
N ASN A 14 14.47 18.47 32.87
CA ASN A 14 13.33 17.79 33.47
C ASN A 14 13.11 18.20 34.94
N LEU A 15 13.94 19.09 35.49
CA LEU A 15 13.87 19.54 36.87
C LEU A 15 13.05 20.83 37.04
N VAL A 16 12.45 21.36 35.98
CA VAL A 16 11.53 22.51 36.05
C VAL A 16 10.33 22.15 36.92
N GLY A 17 10.02 22.97 37.93
CA GLY A 17 8.94 22.68 38.90
C GLY A 17 9.33 21.70 40.02
N MET A 18 10.53 21.10 39.95
CA MET A 18 10.98 20.11 40.94
C MET A 18 11.25 20.76 42.30
N GLN A 19 11.73 21.99 42.32
CA GLN A 19 12.00 22.70 43.58
C GLN A 19 10.70 22.99 44.34
N GLU A 20 9.64 23.36 43.62
CA GLU A 20 8.29 23.60 44.11
C GLU A 20 7.65 22.30 44.59
N ALA A 21 7.74 21.22 43.81
CA ALA A 21 7.23 19.90 44.20
C ALA A 21 7.91 19.38 45.47
N ILE A 22 9.23 19.57 45.59
CA ILE A 22 9.99 19.25 46.81
C ILE A 22 9.50 20.08 47.99
N GLN A 23 9.29 21.39 47.80
CA GLN A 23 8.80 22.25 48.87
C GLN A 23 7.37 21.89 49.30
N GLN A 24 6.50 21.54 48.36
CA GLN A 24 5.15 21.09 48.63
C GLN A 24 5.15 19.76 49.40
N ALA A 25 6.00 18.80 49.02
CA ALA A 25 6.15 17.54 49.73
C ALA A 25 6.70 17.70 51.16
N ILE A 26 7.55 18.71 51.38
CA ILE A 26 7.99 19.09 52.73
C ILE A 26 6.83 19.70 53.53
N ASN A 27 6.04 20.58 52.90
CA ASN A 27 4.96 21.31 53.55
C ASN A 27 3.71 20.45 53.81
N SER A 28 3.46 19.40 53.03
CA SER A 28 2.29 18.52 53.20
C SER A 28 2.32 17.74 54.52
N GLY A 29 3.51 17.55 55.10
CA GLY A 29 3.69 16.85 56.38
C GLY A 29 3.42 15.34 56.32
N GLU A 30 2.91 14.80 55.23
CA GLU A 30 2.60 13.38 55.04
C GLU A 30 3.84 12.49 55.23
N ILE A 31 4.98 12.95 54.70
CA ILE A 31 6.28 12.26 54.82
C ILE A 31 6.78 12.25 56.27
N LEU A 32 6.39 13.24 57.09
CA LEU A 32 6.81 13.35 58.49
C LEU A 32 6.16 12.30 59.40
N GLN A 33 5.06 11.67 58.95
CA GLN A 33 4.39 10.59 59.68
C GLN A 33 5.09 9.23 59.52
N ILE A 34 6.06 9.12 58.61
CA ILE A 34 6.78 7.87 58.33
C ILE A 34 7.93 7.70 59.32
N SER A 35 7.77 6.78 60.27
CA SER A 35 8.82 6.46 61.27
C SER A 35 9.81 5.39 60.80
N ASP A 36 9.40 4.48 59.92
CA ASP A 36 10.29 3.43 59.39
C ASP A 36 11.18 3.97 58.26
N LYS A 37 12.50 3.78 58.42
CA LYS A 37 13.50 4.34 57.50
C LYS A 37 13.49 3.66 56.12
N LYS A 38 13.15 2.38 56.03
CA LYS A 38 13.06 1.67 54.74
C LYS A 38 11.80 2.09 54.00
N THR A 39 10.68 2.24 54.71
CA THR A 39 9.43 2.80 54.17
C THR A 39 9.66 4.23 53.66
N LEU A 40 10.39 5.06 54.41
CA LEU A 40 10.74 6.41 53.96
C LEU A 40 11.55 6.37 52.66
N ALA A 41 12.55 5.49 52.56
CA ALA A 41 13.33 5.32 51.33
C ALA A 41 12.47 4.85 50.14
N ALA A 42 11.52 3.93 50.36
CA ALA A 42 10.61 3.44 49.33
C ALA A 42 9.65 4.54 48.85
N VAL A 43 9.04 5.30 49.77
CA VAL A 43 8.15 6.42 49.43
C VAL A 43 8.90 7.50 48.66
N LEU A 44 10.12 7.85 49.10
CA LEU A 44 10.96 8.82 48.38
C LEU A 44 11.36 8.31 46.99
N THR A 45 11.62 7.01 46.84
CA THR A 45 11.89 6.38 45.53
C THR A 45 10.70 6.52 44.59
N VAL A 46 9.50 6.13 45.04
CA VAL A 46 8.28 6.25 44.23
C VAL A 46 8.02 7.70 43.86
N GLY A 47 8.22 8.64 44.80
CA GLY A 47 8.06 10.07 44.55
C GLY A 47 8.98 10.60 43.46
N VAL A 48 10.29 10.32 43.54
CA VAL A 48 11.24 10.82 42.51
C VAL A 48 11.10 10.11 41.18
N GLN A 49 10.79 8.80 41.18
CA GLN A 49 10.54 8.04 39.96
C GLN A 49 9.26 8.52 39.28
N GLY A 50 8.18 8.75 40.02
CA GLY A 50 6.92 9.24 39.48
C GLY A 50 7.03 10.66 38.94
N ALA A 51 7.75 11.54 39.63
CA ALA A 51 7.91 12.93 39.20
C ALA A 51 8.82 13.09 37.97
N LEU A 52 9.86 12.26 37.83
CA LEU A 52 10.85 12.37 36.75
C LEU A 52 10.74 11.29 35.68
N ASN A 53 9.86 10.31 35.87
CA ASN A 53 9.68 9.13 35.02
C ASN A 53 11.00 8.40 34.71
N ASP A 54 11.92 8.34 35.68
CA ASP A 54 13.23 7.69 35.53
C ASP A 54 13.41 6.56 36.54
N PRO A 55 13.33 5.28 36.12
CA PRO A 55 13.41 4.13 37.02
C PRO A 55 14.79 3.95 37.66
N ARG A 56 15.83 4.66 37.19
CA ARG A 56 17.19 4.58 37.74
C ARG A 56 17.34 5.34 39.05
N LEU A 57 16.45 6.32 39.29
CA LEU A 57 16.43 7.08 40.53
C LEU A 57 15.92 6.18 41.65
N THR A 58 16.77 5.90 42.63
CA THR A 58 16.39 5.09 43.81
C THR A 58 16.94 5.70 45.08
N VAL A 59 16.15 5.64 46.15
CA VAL A 59 16.56 6.04 47.51
C VAL A 59 16.62 4.78 48.36
N SER A 60 17.68 4.65 49.14
CA SER A 60 17.95 3.45 49.96
C SER A 60 18.41 3.86 51.35
N TYR A 61 18.11 3.03 52.36
CA TYR A 61 18.61 3.17 53.73
C TYR A 61 19.58 2.02 54.04
N GLU A 62 20.86 2.34 54.21
CA GLU A 62 21.96 1.37 54.29
C GLU A 62 22.98 1.73 55.38
N PRO A 63 22.69 1.39 56.66
CA PRO A 63 23.50 1.78 57.82
C PRO A 63 24.91 1.17 57.86
N ASN A 64 25.11 0.05 57.15
CA ASN A 64 26.39 -0.65 57.08
C ASN A 64 26.97 -0.61 55.65
N PHE A 65 26.60 0.38 54.83
CA PHE A 65 27.15 0.49 53.49
C PHE A 65 28.63 0.89 53.56
N ILE A 66 29.48 -0.04 53.14
CA ILE A 66 30.89 0.24 52.88
C ILE A 66 31.00 0.47 51.37
N PRO A 67 31.30 1.69 50.91
CA PRO A 67 31.56 1.94 49.50
C PRO A 67 32.68 1.01 49.02
N VAL A 68 32.39 0.20 48.00
CA VAL A 68 33.45 -0.51 47.29
C VAL A 68 34.22 0.55 46.52
N ILE A 69 35.27 1.10 47.13
CA ILE A 69 36.25 1.93 46.43
C ILE A 69 37.08 0.94 45.60
N PRO A 70 36.97 0.96 44.25
CA PRO A 70 37.82 0.10 43.45
C PRO A 70 39.27 0.44 43.80
N PRO A 71 40.11 -0.55 44.15
CA PRO A 71 41.52 -0.27 44.40
C PRO A 71 42.09 0.44 43.17
N VAL A 72 42.87 1.50 43.40
CA VAL A 72 43.67 2.12 42.34
C VAL A 72 44.74 1.11 41.95
N LEU A 73 44.36 0.19 41.07
CA LEU A 73 45.27 -0.81 40.53
C LEU A 73 46.20 -0.11 39.55
N PRO A 74 47.53 -0.38 39.58
CA PRO A 74 48.40 0.00 38.48
C PRO A 74 47.85 -0.58 37.17
N SER A 75 48.07 0.11 36.04
CA SER A 75 47.61 -0.36 34.74
C SER A 75 48.04 -1.82 34.55
N LEU A 76 47.11 -2.69 34.19
CA LEU A 76 47.37 -4.12 34.07
C LEU A 76 48.60 -4.35 33.15
N PRO A 77 49.53 -5.24 33.52
CA PRO A 77 50.62 -5.64 32.64
C PRO A 77 50.09 -6.14 31.29
N ILE A 78 50.88 -5.95 30.23
CA ILE A 78 50.49 -6.32 28.85
C ILE A 78 50.03 -7.78 28.77
N GLU A 79 50.70 -8.70 29.45
CA GLU A 79 50.32 -10.13 29.47
C GLU A 79 48.92 -10.38 30.03
N GLN A 80 48.53 -9.64 31.06
CA GLN A 80 47.19 -9.75 31.63
C GLN A 80 46.13 -9.13 30.72
N LEU A 81 46.45 -8.01 30.07
CA LEU A 81 45.57 -7.41 29.05
C LEU A 81 45.37 -8.37 27.87
N VAL A 82 46.41 -9.05 27.41
CA VAL A 82 46.34 -10.07 26.35
C VAL A 82 45.46 -11.24 26.78
N ARG A 83 45.64 -11.77 28.00
CA ARG A 83 44.79 -12.86 28.53
C ARG A 83 43.32 -12.44 28.61
N LEU A 84 43.07 -11.21 29.07
CA LEU A 84 41.73 -10.66 29.15
C LEU A 84 41.08 -10.63 27.76
N VAL A 85 41.76 -10.04 26.77
CA VAL A 85 41.26 -9.95 25.39
C VAL A 85 41.00 -11.33 24.81
N ARG A 86 41.94 -12.27 24.97
CA ARG A 86 41.81 -13.64 24.48
C ARG A 86 40.59 -14.34 25.05
N ASN A 87 40.32 -14.17 26.34
CA ASN A 87 39.17 -14.79 27.01
C ASN A 87 37.84 -14.10 26.68
N SER A 88 37.87 -12.86 26.18
CA SER A 88 36.68 -12.10 25.82
C SER A 88 36.34 -12.12 24.33
N VAL A 89 37.11 -12.82 23.49
CA VAL A 89 36.91 -12.85 22.04
C VAL A 89 36.83 -14.27 21.54
N LYS A 90 35.82 -14.57 20.70
CA LYS A 90 35.75 -15.80 19.91
C LYS A 90 35.64 -15.42 18.43
N LEU A 91 36.41 -16.13 17.59
CA LEU A 91 36.48 -15.89 16.16
C LEU A 91 36.27 -17.19 15.41
N ASP A 92 35.53 -17.13 14.30
CA ASP A 92 35.32 -18.23 13.37
C ASP A 92 35.08 -17.71 11.95
N ILE A 93 35.33 -18.54 10.94
CA ILE A 93 34.92 -18.29 9.55
C ILE A 93 33.94 -19.39 9.18
N LEU A 94 32.68 -19.01 9.08
CA LEU A 94 31.58 -19.91 8.78
C LEU A 94 31.52 -20.18 7.26
N GLU A 95 30.71 -21.16 6.87
CA GLU A 95 30.38 -21.45 5.48
C GLU A 95 30.01 -20.18 4.70
N ASN A 96 30.29 -20.18 3.38
CA ASN A 96 30.12 -19.03 2.51
C ASN A 96 30.99 -17.81 2.85
N ASN A 97 32.13 -18.02 3.53
CA ASN A 97 33.07 -16.95 3.90
C ASN A 97 32.39 -15.86 4.73
N ILE A 98 31.58 -16.27 5.71
CA ILE A 98 30.93 -15.38 6.68
C ILE A 98 31.83 -15.31 7.92
N GLY A 99 32.32 -14.12 8.25
CA GLY A 99 33.06 -13.91 9.49
C GLY A 99 32.12 -14.01 10.70
N TYR A 100 32.57 -14.64 11.77
CA TYR A 100 31.90 -14.60 13.06
C TYR A 100 32.89 -14.06 14.10
N LEU A 101 32.54 -12.92 14.69
CA LEU A 101 33.32 -12.27 15.73
C LEU A 101 32.42 -12.06 16.95
N ARG A 102 32.74 -12.70 18.05
CA ARG A 102 32.07 -12.50 19.35
C ARG A 102 32.99 -11.71 20.26
N ILE A 103 32.45 -10.69 20.91
CA ILE A 103 33.16 -9.89 21.91
C ILE A 103 32.33 -9.82 23.19
N ASP A 104 32.84 -10.37 24.28
CA ASP A 104 32.16 -10.39 25.59
C ASP A 104 32.41 -9.12 26.40
N ARG A 105 33.38 -8.28 25.98
CA ARG A 105 33.67 -7.01 26.62
C ARG A 105 34.25 -5.99 25.65
N ILE A 106 33.66 -4.79 25.60
CA ILE A 106 34.23 -3.67 24.83
C ILE A 106 35.43 -3.11 25.60
N ILE A 107 36.63 -3.31 25.05
CA ILE A 107 37.87 -2.76 25.61
C ILE A 107 37.93 -1.25 25.38
N GLY A 108 38.47 -0.48 26.32
CA GLY A 108 38.61 0.97 26.13
C GLY A 108 39.90 1.36 25.41
N GLU A 109 39.96 2.66 25.11
CA GLU A 109 41.01 3.33 24.33
C GLU A 109 42.44 2.97 24.77
N GLU A 110 42.76 3.05 26.07
CA GLU A 110 44.12 2.75 26.56
C GLU A 110 44.57 1.32 26.22
N THR A 111 43.66 0.34 26.38
CA THR A 111 43.94 -1.06 26.04
C THR A 111 44.03 -1.26 24.54
N ALA A 112 43.14 -0.61 23.77
CA ALA A 112 43.12 -0.68 22.32
C ALA A 112 44.41 -0.11 21.70
N VAL A 113 44.92 1.00 22.23
CA VAL A 113 46.19 1.62 21.79
C VAL A 113 47.38 0.72 22.12
N LYS A 114 47.47 0.22 23.36
CA LYS A 114 48.56 -0.66 23.82
C LYS A 114 48.64 -1.98 23.04
N LEU A 115 47.48 -2.60 22.76
CA LEU A 115 47.41 -3.91 22.11
C LEU A 115 47.12 -3.83 20.60
N GLY A 116 47.08 -2.64 20.00
CA GLY A 116 46.52 -2.43 18.66
C GLY A 116 47.07 -3.36 17.57
N SER A 117 48.39 -3.59 17.51
CA SER A 117 48.97 -4.50 16.52
C SER A 117 48.57 -5.96 16.77
N LEU A 118 48.56 -6.40 18.04
CA LEU A 118 48.14 -7.76 18.40
C LEU A 118 46.65 -7.98 18.11
N LEU A 119 45.80 -6.98 18.36
CA LEU A 119 44.37 -7.03 18.04
C LEU A 119 44.15 -7.14 16.53
N ARG A 120 44.88 -6.34 15.75
CA ARG A 120 44.84 -6.41 14.28
C ARG A 120 45.24 -7.79 13.78
N ASP A 121 46.46 -8.22 14.08
CA ASP A 121 47.08 -9.41 13.50
C ASP A 121 46.33 -10.71 13.91
N ASN A 122 45.82 -10.77 15.15
CA ASN A 122 45.25 -12.01 15.69
C ASN A 122 43.72 -12.10 15.60
N ILE A 123 43.03 -10.98 15.44
CA ILE A 123 41.57 -10.90 15.44
C ILE A 123 41.08 -10.28 14.14
N TRP A 124 41.42 -9.03 13.88
CA TRP A 124 40.78 -8.27 12.81
C TRP A 124 41.13 -8.79 11.41
N ASP A 125 42.41 -9.01 11.11
CA ASP A 125 42.86 -9.43 9.78
C ASP A 125 42.27 -10.78 9.36
N LYS A 126 41.89 -11.62 10.33
CA LYS A 126 41.23 -12.91 10.07
C LYS A 126 39.79 -12.77 9.57
N VAL A 127 39.09 -11.70 9.96
CA VAL A 127 37.69 -11.47 9.55
C VAL A 127 37.54 -10.33 8.55
N ALA A 128 38.52 -9.43 8.42
CA ALA A 128 38.46 -8.26 7.56
C ALA A 128 38.16 -8.60 6.08
N HIS A 129 38.67 -9.72 5.59
CA HIS A 129 38.51 -10.17 4.20
C HIS A 129 37.29 -11.06 3.95
N THR A 130 36.48 -11.34 4.97
CA THR A 130 35.22 -12.10 4.81
C THR A 130 34.22 -11.34 3.95
N SER A 131 33.22 -12.04 3.41
CA SER A 131 32.18 -11.44 2.54
C SER A 131 31.14 -10.65 3.33
N SER A 132 30.85 -11.11 4.55
CA SER A 132 29.89 -10.53 5.50
C SER A 132 30.28 -10.94 6.92
N LEU A 133 29.81 -10.19 7.92
CA LEU A 133 30.19 -10.36 9.32
C LEU A 133 28.97 -10.53 10.23
N ILE A 134 28.98 -11.57 11.04
CA ILE A 134 28.14 -11.71 12.23
C ILE A 134 28.96 -11.22 13.43
N PHE A 135 28.57 -10.08 13.98
CA PHE A 135 29.17 -9.46 15.15
C PHE A 135 28.34 -9.75 16.40
N ASP A 136 28.77 -10.73 17.20
CA ASP A 136 28.00 -11.28 18.30
C ASP A 136 28.27 -10.55 19.63
N LEU A 137 27.29 -9.75 20.05
CA LEU A 137 27.30 -9.00 21.31
C LEU A 137 26.33 -9.59 22.36
N ARG A 138 25.79 -10.79 22.14
CA ARG A 138 24.81 -11.43 23.04
C ARG A 138 25.35 -11.66 24.45
N PHE A 139 26.66 -11.70 24.61
CA PHE A 139 27.34 -11.97 25.87
C PHE A 139 28.08 -10.74 26.42
N SER A 140 27.96 -9.59 25.76
CA SER A 140 28.64 -8.37 26.16
C SER A 140 27.95 -7.69 27.33
N THR A 141 28.34 -8.02 28.56
CA THR A 141 27.73 -7.47 29.79
C THR A 141 28.54 -6.32 30.42
N ALA A 142 29.72 -6.02 29.87
CA ALA A 142 30.63 -5.00 30.38
C ALA A 142 31.42 -4.32 29.26
N GLY A 143 31.98 -3.15 29.53
CA GLY A 143 32.87 -2.46 28.60
C GLY A 143 33.06 -1.00 28.93
N GLN A 144 33.90 -0.33 28.14
CA GLN A 144 34.23 1.09 28.29
C GLN A 144 33.76 1.86 27.05
N LEU A 145 33.05 2.98 27.24
CA LEU A 145 32.56 3.82 26.14
C LEU A 145 33.68 4.40 25.27
N SER A 146 34.87 4.59 25.84
CA SER A 146 36.06 5.02 25.09
C SER A 146 36.49 4.03 23.99
N GLY A 147 36.02 2.78 24.04
CA GLY A 147 36.24 1.78 22.99
C GLY A 147 35.29 1.86 21.80
N VAL A 148 34.13 2.51 21.97
CA VAL A 148 33.10 2.61 20.92
C VAL A 148 33.65 3.28 19.66
N PRO A 149 34.36 4.43 19.73
CA PRO A 149 35.01 5.04 18.57
C PRO A 149 35.85 4.08 17.73
N PHE A 150 36.61 3.19 18.37
CA PHE A 150 37.47 2.23 17.68
C PHE A 150 36.65 1.28 16.83
N ILE A 151 35.61 0.67 17.43
CA ILE A 151 34.76 -0.30 16.75
C ILE A 151 34.01 0.33 15.59
N ILE A 152 33.35 1.47 15.81
CA ILE A 152 32.57 2.14 14.76
C ILE A 152 33.47 2.53 13.58
N SER A 153 34.71 2.95 13.86
CA SER A 153 35.66 3.29 12.80
C SER A 153 35.98 2.11 11.87
N TYR A 154 36.07 0.87 12.35
CA TYR A 154 36.28 -0.27 11.43
C TYR A 154 35.11 -0.48 10.45
N PHE A 155 33.91 0.03 10.75
CA PHE A 155 32.71 -0.12 9.93
C PHE A 155 32.31 1.13 9.14
N SER A 156 33.08 2.22 9.23
CA SER A 156 32.82 3.50 8.55
C SER A 156 33.89 3.83 7.51
N ASP A 157 33.58 4.73 6.57
CA ASP A 157 34.56 5.28 5.62
C ASP A 157 35.50 6.29 6.33
N PRO A 158 36.76 6.46 5.88
CA PRO A 158 37.72 7.37 6.51
C PRO A 158 37.51 8.85 6.19
N GLU A 159 36.92 9.19 5.03
CA GLU A 159 36.82 10.58 4.56
C GLU A 159 35.76 11.40 5.32
N HIS A 160 34.76 10.73 5.90
CA HIS A 160 33.64 11.39 6.59
C HIS A 160 33.63 10.94 8.05
N LEU A 161 34.14 11.79 8.94
CA LEU A 161 34.09 11.52 10.37
C LEU A 161 32.64 11.55 10.85
N ILE A 162 32.21 10.47 11.49
CA ILE A 162 30.86 10.32 12.01
C ILE A 162 30.86 10.76 13.48
N HIS A 163 29.93 11.64 13.82
CA HIS A 163 29.61 11.95 15.21
C HIS A 163 28.80 10.78 15.79
N ILE A 164 29.43 9.98 16.65
CA ILE A 164 28.90 8.72 17.16
C ILE A 164 27.89 8.97 18.28
N ASP A 165 28.27 9.79 19.26
CA ASP A 165 27.53 10.02 20.49
C ASP A 165 28.04 11.29 21.21
N THR A 166 27.16 12.02 21.88
CA THR A 166 27.54 13.08 22.82
C THR A 166 27.23 12.61 24.24
N VAL A 167 28.25 12.52 25.09
CA VAL A 167 28.08 12.16 26.50
C VAL A 167 28.07 13.41 27.36
N TYR A 168 26.95 13.69 28.03
CA TYR A 168 26.81 14.79 28.99
C TYR A 168 27.03 14.27 30.41
N ASP A 169 28.00 14.82 31.16
CA ASP A 169 28.21 14.57 32.60
C ASP A 169 27.76 15.81 33.40
N ARG A 170 26.74 15.62 34.24
CA ARG A 170 26.10 16.70 35.01
C ARG A 170 26.97 17.22 36.15
N PRO A 171 27.68 16.39 36.94
CA PRO A 171 28.56 16.88 38.01
C PRO A 171 29.68 17.80 37.54
N SER A 172 30.34 17.50 36.42
CA SER A 172 31.34 18.41 35.83
C SER A 172 30.71 19.47 34.92
N ASN A 173 29.44 19.30 34.55
CA ASN A 173 28.71 20.10 33.58
C ASN A 173 29.44 20.21 32.23
N THR A 174 29.95 19.08 31.75
CA THR A 174 30.72 19.00 30.50
C THR A 174 30.10 17.99 29.53
N THR A 175 30.15 18.30 28.24
CA THR A 175 29.88 17.33 27.17
C THR A 175 31.20 16.79 26.60
N ARG A 176 31.20 15.51 26.23
CA ARG A 176 32.27 14.87 25.47
C ARG A 176 31.67 14.21 24.25
N ASP A 177 32.13 14.64 23.08
CA ASP A 177 31.74 14.02 21.82
C ASP A 177 32.63 12.82 21.51
N LEU A 178 32.01 11.77 20.98
CA LEU A 178 32.65 10.58 20.48
C LEU A 178 32.61 10.62 18.95
N TRP A 179 33.76 10.59 18.32
CA TRP A 179 33.90 10.65 16.87
C TRP A 179 34.61 9.41 16.35
N THR A 180 34.31 8.99 15.12
CA THR A 180 35.17 8.02 14.42
C THR A 180 36.57 8.57 14.23
N MET A 181 37.56 7.69 14.16
CA MET A 181 38.95 8.06 13.96
C MET A 181 39.27 8.15 12.46
N PRO A 182 40.06 9.14 12.01
CA PRO A 182 40.46 9.26 10.60
C PRO A 182 41.37 8.10 10.17
N SER A 183 42.29 7.70 11.04
CA SER A 183 43.23 6.60 10.80
C SER A 183 43.01 5.47 11.82
N ILE A 184 43.06 4.23 11.35
CA ILE A 184 42.96 3.02 12.18
C ILE A 184 44.12 2.08 11.85
N LYS A 185 44.43 1.15 12.77
CA LYS A 185 45.41 0.09 12.52
C LYS A 185 44.76 -1.09 11.81
N GLY A 186 45.08 -1.31 10.54
CA GLY A 186 44.49 -2.37 9.71
C GLY A 186 43.47 -1.83 8.72
N GLU A 187 42.83 -2.72 7.97
CA GLU A 187 41.87 -2.33 6.93
C GLU A 187 40.47 -2.06 7.51
N ARG A 188 39.73 -1.11 6.92
CA ARG A 188 38.31 -0.94 7.26
C ARG A 188 37.50 -2.07 6.62
N TYR A 189 36.45 -2.52 7.30
CA TYR A 189 35.51 -3.50 6.73
C TYR A 189 34.71 -2.91 5.55
N GLY A 190 34.66 -1.58 5.48
CA GLY A 190 33.96 -0.79 4.47
C GLY A 190 32.45 -0.77 4.70
N LYS A 191 31.73 0.00 3.87
CA LYS A 191 30.25 0.14 3.95
C LYS A 191 29.47 -0.89 3.15
N LYS A 192 30.11 -1.60 2.21
CA LYS A 192 29.43 -2.50 1.27
C LYS A 192 29.15 -3.89 1.83
N LYS A 193 30.02 -4.41 2.69
CA LYS A 193 29.89 -5.75 3.27
C LYS A 193 28.82 -5.76 4.34
N ASP A 194 27.91 -6.72 4.26
CA ASP A 194 26.83 -6.85 5.25
C ASP A 194 27.40 -7.12 6.65
N VAL A 195 26.82 -6.44 7.64
CA VAL A 195 27.12 -6.65 9.06
C VAL A 195 25.81 -6.90 9.79
N ILE A 196 25.74 -8.01 10.51
CA ILE A 196 24.66 -8.32 11.42
C ILE A 196 25.19 -8.30 12.85
N ILE A 197 24.52 -7.59 13.75
CA ILE A 197 24.86 -7.58 15.17
C ILE A 197 23.87 -8.44 15.93
N LEU A 198 24.39 -9.37 16.74
CA LEU A 198 23.56 -10.21 17.60
C LEU A 198 23.43 -9.60 18.99
N THR A 199 22.21 -9.50 19.49
CA THR A 199 21.90 -8.93 20.81
C THR A 199 21.08 -9.91 21.66
N SER A 200 21.21 -9.80 22.98
CA SER A 200 20.36 -10.52 23.94
C SER A 200 19.93 -9.58 25.06
N LYS A 201 19.02 -10.04 25.93
CA LYS A 201 18.66 -9.33 27.17
C LYS A 201 19.84 -9.05 28.11
N ARG A 202 21.00 -9.67 27.89
CA ARG A 202 22.23 -9.43 28.68
C ARG A 202 23.18 -8.42 28.04
N THR A 203 22.99 -8.07 26.76
CA THR A 203 23.82 -7.08 26.10
C THR A 203 23.64 -5.74 26.81
N MET A 204 24.73 -5.16 27.33
CA MET A 204 24.65 -3.99 28.21
C MET A 204 25.81 -3.00 28.01
N GLY A 205 25.53 -1.71 28.18
CA GLY A 205 26.53 -0.64 28.26
C GLY A 205 27.15 -0.30 26.89
N ALA A 206 28.48 -0.29 26.82
CA ALA A 206 29.19 0.08 25.58
C ALA A 206 28.81 -0.78 24.36
N ALA A 207 28.39 -2.03 24.56
CA ALA A 207 27.90 -2.88 23.48
C ALA A 207 26.54 -2.42 22.93
N GLU A 208 25.68 -1.88 23.80
CA GLU A 208 24.41 -1.25 23.40
C GLU A 208 24.68 0.02 22.59
N ALA A 209 25.65 0.85 23.01
CA ALA A 209 26.08 2.02 22.24
C ALA A 209 26.54 1.64 20.83
N VAL A 210 27.37 0.59 20.68
CA VAL A 210 27.80 0.09 19.36
C VAL A 210 26.61 -0.37 18.51
N ALA A 211 25.74 -1.21 19.07
CA ALA A 211 24.57 -1.73 18.35
C ALA A 211 23.61 -0.60 17.95
N TYR A 212 23.36 0.35 18.84
CA TYR A 212 22.50 1.51 18.60
C TYR A 212 23.05 2.40 17.50
N THR A 213 24.33 2.78 17.55
CA THR A 213 24.95 3.62 16.52
C THR A 213 24.95 2.92 15.16
N LEU A 214 25.39 1.65 15.07
CA LEU A 214 25.44 0.96 13.77
C LEU A 214 24.05 0.65 13.20
N LYS A 215 23.03 0.46 14.04
CA LYS A 215 21.64 0.37 13.62
C LYS A 215 21.18 1.68 12.98
N ASN A 216 21.36 2.80 13.67
CA ASN A 216 20.85 4.09 13.24
C ASN A 216 21.63 4.71 12.09
N LEU A 217 22.89 4.29 11.88
CA LEU A 217 23.66 4.57 10.67
C LEU A 217 23.22 3.74 9.45
N LYS A 218 22.22 2.86 9.59
CA LYS A 218 21.87 1.84 8.59
C LYS A 218 23.08 1.03 8.13
N ARG A 219 24.01 0.79 9.06
CA ARG A 219 25.24 0.04 8.79
C ARG A 219 25.11 -1.43 9.16
N ALA A 220 24.36 -1.74 10.21
CA ALA A 220 24.15 -3.11 10.66
C ALA A 220 22.69 -3.41 10.94
N ILE A 221 22.29 -4.65 10.64
CA ILE A 221 20.97 -5.20 11.01
C ILE A 221 21.11 -5.85 12.38
N ILE A 222 20.23 -5.50 13.32
CA ILE A 222 20.26 -6.04 14.68
C ILE A 222 19.33 -7.25 14.76
N VAL A 223 19.86 -8.41 15.15
CA VAL A 223 19.12 -9.67 15.24
C VAL A 223 19.22 -10.22 16.67
N GLY A 224 18.10 -10.63 17.26
CA GLY A 224 18.09 -11.23 18.60
C GLY A 224 17.01 -10.60 19.47
N GLU A 225 17.34 -10.37 20.75
CA GLU A 225 16.40 -9.82 21.73
C GLU A 225 16.72 -8.36 22.02
N ARG A 226 15.74 -7.61 22.54
CA ARG A 226 16.00 -6.29 23.12
C ARG A 226 17.10 -6.38 24.18
N SER A 227 18.05 -5.45 24.13
CA SER A 227 19.17 -5.39 25.07
C SER A 227 18.73 -4.91 26.47
N ALA A 228 19.65 -4.92 27.43
CA ALA A 228 19.35 -4.75 28.85
C ALA A 228 18.81 -3.35 29.23
N GLY A 229 19.19 -2.30 28.50
CA GLY A 229 18.86 -0.93 28.83
C GLY A 229 19.75 -0.37 29.95
N GLY A 230 21.07 -0.38 29.73
CA GLY A 230 22.03 0.10 30.70
C GLY A 230 22.01 1.62 30.92
N SER A 231 23.08 2.14 31.52
CA SER A 231 23.29 3.57 31.69
C SER A 231 24.76 3.93 31.53
N VAL A 232 25.02 5.12 31.03
CA VAL A 232 26.39 5.62 30.83
C VAL A 232 27.10 5.72 32.18
N LYS A 233 26.46 6.37 33.16
CA LYS A 233 27.04 6.52 34.50
C LYS A 233 25.96 6.79 35.55
N ILE A 234 25.93 5.92 36.55
CA ILE A 234 25.09 6.08 37.74
C ILE A 234 26.01 6.28 38.95
N ARG A 235 25.66 7.18 39.86
CA ARG A 235 26.36 7.35 41.14
C ARG A 235 25.40 7.15 42.30
N LYS A 236 25.85 6.38 43.29
CA LYS A 236 25.21 6.28 44.60
C LYS A 236 25.85 7.29 45.55
N ILE A 237 25.06 8.23 46.04
CA ILE A 237 25.52 9.40 46.81
C ILE A 237 24.85 9.37 48.18
N ARG A 238 25.67 9.45 49.24
CA ARG A 238 25.18 9.51 50.62
C ARG A 238 24.48 10.85 50.88
N ILE A 239 23.33 10.81 51.56
CA ILE A 239 22.53 12.00 51.88
C ILE A 239 22.98 12.55 53.24
N GLY A 240 23.87 13.54 53.21
CA GLY A 240 24.40 14.19 54.42
C GLY A 240 25.10 13.20 55.36
N GLY A 241 24.97 13.40 56.67
CA GLY A 241 25.49 12.49 57.71
C GLY A 241 24.58 11.30 58.04
N SER A 242 23.56 11.02 57.21
CA SER A 242 22.60 9.94 57.44
C SER A 242 23.02 8.65 56.76
N ASP A 243 22.34 7.54 57.05
CA ASP A 243 22.55 6.29 56.32
C ASP A 243 21.65 6.14 55.09
N PHE A 244 21.06 7.23 54.61
CA PHE A 244 20.34 7.23 53.35
C PHE A 244 21.27 7.51 52.17
N TYR A 245 20.99 6.86 51.05
CA TYR A 245 21.68 7.04 49.79
C TYR A 245 20.67 7.31 48.68
N ILE A 246 21.01 8.18 47.74
CA ILE A 246 20.31 8.34 46.48
C ILE A 246 21.20 7.86 45.34
N THR A 247 20.65 7.00 44.49
CA THR A 247 21.25 6.55 43.24
C THR A 247 20.73 7.48 42.14
N VAL A 248 21.64 8.18 41.46
CA VAL A 248 21.31 9.18 40.45
C VAL A 248 22.06 8.86 39.15
N PRO A 249 21.39 8.85 37.99
CA PRO A 249 22.09 8.88 36.70
C PRO A 249 22.73 10.25 36.54
N VAL A 250 24.06 10.27 36.46
CA VAL A 250 24.86 11.51 36.46
C VAL A 250 25.45 11.86 35.10
N ALA A 251 25.43 10.89 34.18
CA ALA A 251 25.75 11.15 32.78
C ALA A 251 24.78 10.40 31.88
N ARG A 252 24.56 10.96 30.69
CA ARG A 252 23.70 10.40 29.64
C ARG A 252 24.37 10.45 28.28
N SER A 253 23.98 9.52 27.42
CA SER A 253 24.26 9.52 25.98
C SER A 253 23.17 10.32 25.26
N ILE A 254 23.58 11.02 24.21
CA ILE A 254 22.71 11.80 23.33
C ILE A 254 23.17 11.48 21.91
N SER A 255 22.39 10.66 21.21
CA SER A 255 22.70 10.27 19.85
C SER A 255 22.53 11.45 18.89
N PRO A 256 23.56 11.82 18.11
CA PRO A 256 23.48 12.90 17.12
C PRO A 256 22.49 12.59 15.98
N ILE A 257 22.18 11.32 15.76
CA ILE A 257 21.29 10.86 14.68
C ILE A 257 19.81 10.93 15.10
N THR A 258 19.52 10.53 16.33
CA THR A 258 18.13 10.34 16.79
C THR A 258 17.68 11.37 17.83
N GLY A 259 18.62 12.10 18.45
CA GLY A 259 18.36 12.91 19.64
C GLY A 259 18.01 12.09 20.89
N GLN A 260 17.99 10.76 20.79
CA GLN A 260 17.60 9.82 21.84
C GLN A 260 18.82 9.03 22.37
N SER A 261 18.57 8.11 23.30
CA SER A 261 19.59 7.25 23.92
C SER A 261 19.16 5.78 23.91
N TRP A 262 20.16 4.89 23.92
CA TRP A 262 19.97 3.45 24.14
C TRP A 262 19.72 3.10 25.61
N GLU A 263 19.98 4.03 26.53
CA GLU A 263 19.87 3.82 27.97
C GLU A 263 18.43 3.53 28.41
N VAL A 264 18.28 2.78 29.50
CA VAL A 264 17.01 2.36 30.12
C VAL A 264 16.17 1.42 29.26
N SER A 265 15.87 1.79 28.02
CA SER A 265 15.00 1.01 27.13
C SER A 265 15.74 -0.12 26.40
N GLY A 266 17.05 0.02 26.23
CA GLY A 266 17.87 -0.87 25.42
C GLY A 266 17.65 -0.66 23.92
N VAL A 267 18.44 -1.38 23.13
CA VAL A 267 18.36 -1.41 21.67
C VAL A 267 17.35 -2.46 21.27
N SER A 268 16.24 -2.02 20.68
CA SER A 268 15.29 -2.93 20.04
C SER A 268 15.90 -3.55 18.77
N PRO A 269 15.85 -4.88 18.59
CA PRO A 269 16.38 -5.53 17.40
C PRO A 269 15.55 -5.17 16.16
N THR A 270 16.16 -5.20 14.98
CA THR A 270 15.45 -5.11 13.69
C THR A 270 14.68 -6.41 13.43
N VAL A 271 15.29 -7.55 13.77
CA VAL A 271 14.67 -8.89 13.68
C VAL A 271 14.64 -9.52 15.06
N ASN A 272 13.44 -9.60 15.64
CA ASN A 272 13.24 -10.13 16.98
C ASN A 272 13.18 -11.67 16.96
N VAL A 273 14.15 -12.31 17.60
CA VAL A 273 14.22 -13.77 17.80
C VAL A 273 14.85 -14.05 19.15
N ILE A 274 14.58 -15.21 19.74
CA ILE A 274 15.27 -15.58 20.99
C ILE A 274 16.78 -15.65 20.76
N ALA A 275 17.57 -15.28 21.77
CA ALA A 275 19.02 -15.13 21.61
C ALA A 275 19.71 -16.42 21.11
N LYS A 276 19.16 -17.60 21.40
CA LYS A 276 19.66 -18.91 20.95
C LYS A 276 19.59 -19.07 19.42
N GLU A 277 18.56 -18.52 18.78
CA GLU A 277 18.29 -18.67 17.34
C GLU A 277 18.94 -17.57 16.49
N ALA A 278 19.45 -16.51 17.12
CA ALA A 278 19.97 -15.32 16.46
C ALA A 278 21.06 -15.62 15.41
N VAL A 279 21.94 -16.60 15.64
CA VAL A 279 22.98 -16.98 14.66
C VAL A 279 22.37 -17.65 13.43
N ALA A 280 21.41 -18.56 13.62
CA ALA A 280 20.74 -19.25 12.51
C ALA A 280 19.95 -18.24 11.66
N LYS A 281 19.20 -17.34 12.32
CA LYS A 281 18.48 -16.28 11.63
C LYS A 281 19.42 -15.32 10.89
N ALA A 282 20.54 -14.93 11.49
CA ALA A 282 21.55 -14.10 10.83
C ALA A 282 22.15 -14.75 9.58
N LYS A 283 22.46 -16.07 9.63
CA LYS A 283 22.93 -16.82 8.45
C LYS A 283 21.89 -16.83 7.33
N SER A 284 20.62 -17.12 7.65
CA SER A 284 19.51 -17.10 6.68
C SER A 284 19.34 -15.71 6.05
N LEU A 285 19.42 -14.65 6.86
CA LEU A 285 19.33 -13.27 6.39
C LEU A 285 20.47 -12.91 5.42
N LEU A 286 21.71 -13.26 5.76
CA LEU A 286 22.86 -13.05 4.87
C LEU A 286 22.73 -13.81 3.54
N ALA A 287 22.15 -15.02 3.57
CA ALA A 287 21.90 -15.79 2.35
C ALA A 287 20.94 -15.06 1.41
N VAL A 288 19.81 -14.55 1.94
CA VAL A 288 18.85 -13.74 1.17
C VAL A 288 19.54 -12.50 0.60
N ARG A 289 20.26 -11.73 1.44
CA ARG A 289 20.93 -10.50 1.00
C ARG A 289 21.97 -10.72 -0.09
N ARG A 290 22.71 -11.83 -0.01
CA ARG A 290 23.66 -12.23 -1.05
C ARG A 290 22.97 -12.54 -2.38
N ALA A 291 21.72 -13.04 -2.37
CA ALA A 291 20.97 -13.35 -3.57
C ALA A 291 20.37 -12.11 -4.26
N ILE A 292 20.09 -11.03 -3.51
CA ILE A 292 19.40 -9.82 -4.01
C ILE A 292 19.94 -9.30 -5.35
N PRO A 293 21.26 -9.06 -5.53
CA PRO A 293 21.76 -8.52 -6.80
C PRO A 293 21.47 -9.44 -7.99
N LYS A 294 21.56 -10.77 -7.80
CA LYS A 294 21.26 -11.75 -8.85
C LYS A 294 19.75 -11.80 -9.13
N VAL A 295 18.91 -11.74 -8.09
CA VAL A 295 17.45 -11.68 -8.21
C VAL A 295 17.02 -10.44 -8.99
N VAL A 296 17.51 -9.26 -8.60
CA VAL A 296 17.19 -7.99 -9.27
C VAL A 296 17.63 -8.01 -10.74
N GLN A 297 18.84 -8.54 -11.02
CA GLN A 297 19.30 -8.69 -12.39
C GLN A 297 18.41 -9.65 -13.19
N ARG A 298 18.04 -10.80 -12.62
CA ARG A 298 17.18 -11.78 -13.30
C ARG A 298 15.80 -11.22 -13.60
N ILE A 299 15.19 -10.54 -12.64
CA ILE A 299 13.90 -9.85 -12.83
C ILE A 299 14.02 -8.78 -13.91
N SER A 300 15.09 -7.98 -13.87
CA SER A 300 15.37 -6.96 -14.89
C SER A 300 15.45 -7.56 -16.29
N ASP A 301 16.11 -8.71 -16.44
CA ASP A 301 16.25 -9.40 -17.72
C ASP A 301 14.92 -9.99 -18.22
N ILE A 302 14.12 -10.55 -17.31
CA ILE A 302 12.77 -11.06 -17.63
C ILE A 302 11.88 -9.89 -18.09
N ILE A 303 11.81 -8.80 -17.34
CA ILE A 303 11.00 -7.62 -17.68
C ILE A 303 11.43 -7.06 -19.04
N ARG A 304 12.74 -6.88 -19.28
CA ARG A 304 13.25 -6.36 -20.56
C ARG A 304 12.81 -7.20 -21.75
N ARG A 305 12.71 -8.52 -21.56
CA ARG A 305 12.39 -9.47 -22.65
C ARG A 305 10.90 -9.65 -22.85
N PHE A 306 10.12 -9.72 -21.78
CA PHE A 306 8.75 -10.22 -21.82
C PHE A 306 7.68 -9.19 -21.47
N TYR A 307 8.01 -8.07 -20.83
CA TYR A 307 6.99 -7.11 -20.40
C TYR A 307 6.39 -6.35 -21.58
N ALA A 308 5.05 -6.30 -21.63
CA ALA A 308 4.29 -5.75 -22.75
C ALA A 308 4.49 -4.23 -22.95
N PHE A 309 4.54 -3.45 -21.86
CA PHE A 309 4.75 -2.00 -21.93
C PHE A 309 6.24 -1.64 -22.02
N THR A 310 6.78 -1.71 -23.23
CA THR A 310 8.21 -1.49 -23.50
C THR A 310 8.69 -0.07 -23.18
N ASP A 311 7.80 0.92 -23.27
CA ASP A 311 8.02 2.32 -22.92
C ASP A 311 8.30 2.52 -21.43
N ARG A 312 7.72 1.68 -20.56
CA ARG A 312 7.90 1.74 -19.10
C ARG A 312 9.16 1.01 -18.62
N VAL A 313 9.72 0.11 -19.44
CA VAL A 313 10.89 -0.72 -19.07
C VAL A 313 12.10 0.10 -18.60
N PRO A 314 12.56 1.16 -19.30
CA PRO A 314 13.73 1.92 -18.86
C PRO A 314 13.57 2.50 -17.44
N ALA A 315 12.38 3.04 -17.13
CA ALA A 315 12.08 3.60 -15.83
C ALA A 315 12.02 2.53 -14.73
N ILE A 316 11.41 1.36 -15.02
CA ILE A 316 11.37 0.22 -14.09
C ILE A 316 12.79 -0.23 -13.75
N LEU A 317 13.64 -0.40 -14.77
CA LEU A 317 15.02 -0.86 -14.59
C LEU A 317 15.86 0.15 -13.80
N GLN A 318 15.69 1.44 -14.06
CA GLN A 318 16.35 2.49 -13.28
C GLN A 318 15.94 2.45 -11.80
N HIS A 319 14.63 2.29 -11.54
CA HIS A 319 14.12 2.21 -10.18
C HIS A 319 14.73 1.01 -9.43
N LEU A 320 14.64 -0.21 -10.00
CA LEU A 320 15.22 -1.44 -9.45
C LEU A 320 16.73 -1.35 -9.16
N GLN A 321 17.49 -0.61 -9.98
CA GLN A 321 18.94 -0.42 -9.78
C GLN A 321 19.27 0.51 -8.60
N SER A 322 18.37 1.45 -8.29
CA SER A 322 18.57 2.47 -7.25
C SER A 322 17.95 2.12 -5.90
N THR A 323 17.18 1.03 -5.85
CA THR A 323 16.48 0.56 -4.65
C THR A 323 17.43 0.28 -3.48
N ASP A 324 17.09 0.82 -2.31
CA ASP A 324 17.71 0.44 -1.04
C ASP A 324 17.02 -0.82 -0.48
N PHE A 325 17.75 -1.94 -0.46
CA PHE A 325 17.31 -3.21 0.12
C PHE A 325 17.80 -3.44 1.56
N PHE A 326 18.24 -2.40 2.29
CA PHE A 326 18.70 -2.54 3.66
C PHE A 326 17.64 -3.12 4.61
N SER A 327 16.36 -2.79 4.41
CA SER A 327 15.24 -3.29 5.21
C SER A 327 14.82 -4.73 4.91
N VAL A 328 15.31 -5.34 3.84
CA VAL A 328 14.95 -6.71 3.45
C VAL A 328 15.62 -7.72 4.37
N VAL A 329 14.81 -8.49 5.11
CA VAL A 329 15.27 -9.50 6.07
C VAL A 329 14.77 -10.93 5.77
N SER A 330 13.99 -11.10 4.70
CA SER A 330 13.49 -12.38 4.18
C SER A 330 13.17 -12.28 2.68
N GLU A 331 12.91 -13.43 2.02
CA GLU A 331 12.47 -13.44 0.62
C GLU A 331 11.04 -12.87 0.46
N GLU A 332 10.18 -13.04 1.46
CA GLU A 332 8.86 -12.42 1.50
C GLU A 332 8.97 -10.89 1.52
N ASP A 333 9.84 -10.33 2.37
CA ASP A 333 10.13 -8.88 2.37
C ASP A 333 10.73 -8.41 1.04
N LEU A 334 11.54 -9.25 0.39
CA LEU A 334 12.11 -8.94 -0.91
C LEU A 334 11.02 -8.85 -1.98
N ALA A 335 10.09 -9.80 -2.01
CA ALA A 335 8.95 -9.78 -2.93
C ALA A 335 8.09 -8.53 -2.70
N LEU A 336 7.77 -8.19 -1.44
CA LEU A 336 7.02 -6.99 -1.10
C LEU A 336 7.74 -5.71 -1.57
N LYS A 337 9.04 -5.61 -1.30
CA LYS A 337 9.83 -4.44 -1.69
C LYS A 337 9.93 -4.30 -3.21
N LEU A 338 10.16 -5.40 -3.92
CA LEU A 338 10.17 -5.42 -5.39
C LEU A 338 8.82 -5.03 -5.96
N ASN A 339 7.70 -5.52 -5.39
CA ASN A 339 6.37 -5.14 -5.86
C ASN A 339 6.08 -3.65 -5.67
N GLN A 340 6.44 -3.06 -4.53
CA GLN A 340 6.32 -1.62 -4.33
C GLN A 340 7.04 -0.82 -5.42
N ASP A 341 8.28 -1.24 -5.72
CA ASP A 341 9.12 -0.59 -6.72
C ASP A 341 8.60 -0.79 -8.16
N LEU A 342 8.12 -2.00 -8.48
CA LEU A 342 7.52 -2.31 -9.78
C LEU A 342 6.22 -1.52 -9.99
N GLN A 343 5.32 -1.49 -9.00
CA GLN A 343 4.02 -0.84 -9.11
C GLN A 343 4.11 0.69 -9.17
N THR A 344 5.11 1.29 -8.51
CA THR A 344 5.36 2.74 -8.56
C THR A 344 5.58 3.27 -9.98
N VAL A 345 6.10 2.43 -10.88
CA VAL A 345 6.42 2.82 -12.26
C VAL A 345 5.49 2.16 -13.27
N SER A 346 5.15 0.89 -13.04
CA SER A 346 4.36 0.13 -14.01
C SER A 346 2.88 0.47 -13.93
N GLU A 347 2.32 0.73 -12.75
CA GLU A 347 0.86 0.81 -12.52
C GLU A 347 0.09 -0.36 -13.19
N ASP A 348 0.75 -1.52 -13.35
CA ASP A 348 0.19 -2.71 -13.98
C ASP A 348 0.05 -3.81 -12.93
N PRO A 349 -1.16 -4.07 -12.42
CA PRO A 349 -1.39 -5.04 -11.34
C PRO A 349 -1.04 -6.48 -11.74
N ARG A 350 -0.87 -6.76 -13.04
CA ARG A 350 -0.48 -8.08 -13.55
C ARG A 350 1.02 -8.36 -13.34
N LEU A 351 1.85 -7.30 -13.25
CA LEU A 351 3.29 -7.43 -13.02
C LEU A 351 3.59 -7.58 -11.53
N ILE A 352 3.74 -8.83 -11.08
CA ILE A 352 3.87 -9.13 -9.65
C ILE A 352 4.90 -10.21 -9.34
N VAL A 353 5.68 -10.01 -8.28
CA VAL A 353 6.59 -10.98 -7.67
C VAL A 353 5.88 -11.66 -6.51
N ARG A 354 5.88 -13.00 -6.46
CA ARG A 354 5.28 -13.79 -5.37
C ARG A 354 6.31 -14.69 -4.70
N TYR A 355 6.21 -14.80 -3.37
CA TYR A 355 6.93 -15.80 -2.58
C TYR A 355 6.08 -17.07 -2.48
N MET A 356 6.61 -18.19 -2.96
CA MET A 356 5.91 -19.47 -3.11
C MET A 356 6.67 -20.55 -2.34
N LYS A 357 6.24 -20.85 -1.10
CA LYS A 357 6.99 -21.74 -0.20
C LYS A 357 6.85 -23.23 -0.51
N ASP A 358 5.95 -23.62 -1.39
CA ASP A 358 5.78 -25.00 -1.86
C ASP A 358 5.25 -24.94 -3.31
N ASN A 359 6.03 -25.47 -4.26
CA ASN A 359 5.69 -25.44 -5.69
C ASN A 359 4.46 -26.32 -5.98
N ALA A 360 3.27 -25.73 -6.05
CA ALA A 360 2.28 -26.20 -7.01
C ALA A 360 2.69 -25.62 -8.37
N ALA A 361 3.38 -26.44 -9.17
CA ALA A 361 3.57 -26.12 -10.57
C ALA A 361 2.18 -25.91 -11.18
N ILE A 362 1.86 -24.66 -11.53
CA ILE A 362 0.72 -24.41 -12.41
C ILE A 362 1.15 -25.01 -13.75
N VAL A 363 0.65 -26.21 -14.02
CA VAL A 363 0.79 -26.86 -15.31
C VAL A 363 0.05 -25.96 -16.29
N GLU A 364 0.79 -25.23 -17.13
CA GLU A 364 0.21 -24.63 -18.33
C GLU A 364 -0.43 -25.79 -19.12
N GLU A 365 -1.76 -25.76 -19.28
CA GLU A 365 -2.46 -26.73 -20.12
C GLU A 365 -1.93 -26.62 -21.55
N ASP A 366 -1.62 -27.79 -22.13
CA ASP A 366 -1.05 -27.93 -23.46
C ASP A 366 -1.98 -27.32 -24.54
N PRO A 367 -1.52 -26.34 -25.33
CA PRO A 367 -2.29 -25.76 -26.45
C PRO A 367 -2.68 -26.79 -27.53
N GLU A 368 -2.08 -27.99 -27.55
CA GLU A 368 -2.41 -29.04 -28.52
C GLU A 368 -3.83 -29.63 -28.35
N LEU A 369 -4.57 -29.30 -27.29
CA LEU A 369 -5.93 -29.82 -27.00
C LEU A 369 -7.06 -29.20 -27.86
N TYR A 370 -6.75 -28.27 -28.78
CA TYR A 370 -7.75 -27.49 -29.52
C TYR A 370 -7.84 -27.81 -31.03
N ARG A 371 -7.11 -28.81 -31.55
CA ARG A 371 -7.19 -29.17 -32.97
C ARG A 371 -8.54 -29.82 -33.33
N VAL A 372 -9.34 -29.08 -34.09
CA VAL A 372 -10.59 -29.57 -34.70
C VAL A 372 -10.28 -30.37 -35.98
N PRO A 373 -10.99 -31.49 -36.25
CA PRO A 373 -10.87 -32.25 -37.49
C PRO A 373 -11.39 -31.48 -38.72
N ASP A 374 -10.76 -31.67 -39.90
CA ASP A 374 -11.19 -31.04 -41.18
C ASP A 374 -12.49 -31.61 -41.79
N ASP A 375 -13.09 -32.61 -41.15
CA ASP A 375 -14.29 -33.34 -41.59
C ASP A 375 -15.58 -32.55 -41.27
N PRO A 376 -16.42 -32.23 -42.28
CA PRO A 376 -17.70 -31.54 -42.10
C PRO A 376 -18.66 -32.20 -41.09
N GLN A 377 -18.67 -33.54 -40.96
CA GLN A 377 -19.55 -34.21 -40.01
C GLN A 377 -19.08 -34.03 -38.56
N LEU A 378 -17.77 -34.04 -38.34
CA LEU A 378 -17.16 -33.81 -37.03
C LEU A 378 -17.28 -32.33 -36.62
N LEU A 379 -17.15 -31.40 -37.56
CA LEU A 379 -17.43 -29.97 -37.34
C LEU A 379 -18.90 -29.72 -36.96
N SER A 380 -19.82 -30.38 -37.67
CA SER A 380 -21.26 -30.30 -37.38
C SER A 380 -21.60 -30.81 -35.98
N ALA A 381 -21.02 -31.95 -35.57
CA ALA A 381 -21.18 -32.51 -34.24
C ALA A 381 -20.53 -31.65 -33.15
N LEU A 382 -19.35 -31.06 -33.43
CA LEU A 382 -18.68 -30.14 -32.52
C LEU A 382 -19.55 -28.93 -32.22
N VAL A 383 -20.14 -28.30 -33.25
CA VAL A 383 -21.07 -27.18 -33.08
C VAL A 383 -22.28 -27.60 -32.24
N ASP A 384 -22.88 -28.77 -32.49
CA ASP A 384 -24.02 -29.26 -31.70
C ASP A 384 -23.68 -29.47 -30.22
N THR A 385 -22.45 -29.90 -29.92
CA THR A 385 -21.99 -30.10 -28.54
C THR A 385 -21.52 -28.81 -27.86
N THR A 386 -21.04 -27.84 -28.63
CA THR A 386 -20.45 -26.60 -28.09
C THR A 386 -21.48 -25.51 -27.91
N PHE A 387 -22.39 -25.34 -28.87
CA PHE A 387 -23.38 -24.28 -28.88
C PHE A 387 -24.76 -24.85 -28.62
N LYS A 388 -25.31 -24.52 -27.45
CA LYS A 388 -26.69 -24.79 -27.11
C LYS A 388 -27.55 -23.60 -27.56
N VAL A 389 -28.46 -23.84 -28.50
CA VAL A 389 -29.35 -22.83 -29.09
C VAL A 389 -30.81 -23.17 -28.77
N GLU A 390 -31.52 -22.25 -28.12
CA GLU A 390 -32.93 -22.39 -27.77
C GLU A 390 -33.70 -21.09 -28.04
N ILE A 391 -35.01 -21.19 -28.31
CA ILE A 391 -35.91 -20.04 -28.32
C ILE A 391 -36.81 -20.17 -27.08
N LEU A 392 -36.61 -19.29 -26.13
CA LEU A 392 -37.34 -19.21 -24.86
C LEU A 392 -38.67 -18.44 -25.05
N PRO A 393 -39.58 -18.50 -24.05
CA PRO A 393 -40.81 -17.70 -24.06
C PRO A 393 -40.55 -16.21 -24.35
N GLY A 394 -41.52 -15.55 -25.01
CA GLY A 394 -41.37 -14.15 -25.42
C GLY A 394 -40.53 -13.92 -26.68
N ASN A 395 -40.24 -14.98 -27.46
CA ASN A 395 -39.36 -14.94 -28.63
C ASN A 395 -37.93 -14.49 -28.25
N THR A 396 -37.45 -14.99 -27.11
CA THR A 396 -36.11 -14.71 -26.58
C THR A 396 -35.13 -15.76 -27.10
N GLY A 397 -34.11 -15.34 -27.84
CA GLY A 397 -33.04 -16.23 -28.24
C GLY A 397 -32.13 -16.55 -27.06
N TYR A 398 -31.75 -17.81 -26.89
CA TYR A 398 -30.79 -18.25 -25.89
C TYR A 398 -29.65 -19.02 -26.56
N LEU A 399 -28.43 -18.53 -26.34
CA LEU A 399 -27.20 -19.09 -26.86
C LEU A 399 -26.24 -19.35 -25.70
N ARG A 400 -25.92 -20.60 -25.43
CA ARG A 400 -24.88 -20.97 -24.45
C ARG A 400 -23.73 -21.67 -25.15
N PHE A 401 -22.52 -21.32 -24.75
CA PHE A 401 -21.32 -22.07 -25.10
C PHE A 401 -20.26 -21.92 -24.02
N ASP A 402 -19.62 -23.03 -23.70
CA ASP A 402 -18.73 -23.11 -22.53
C ASP A 402 -17.24 -22.96 -22.93
N LYS A 403 -16.95 -22.81 -24.24
CA LYS A 403 -15.59 -22.60 -24.76
C LYS A 403 -15.57 -21.93 -26.13
N PHE A 404 -14.55 -21.10 -26.40
CA PHE A 404 -14.24 -20.57 -27.72
C PHE A 404 -13.37 -21.55 -28.49
N VAL A 405 -13.92 -22.15 -29.55
CA VAL A 405 -13.26 -23.17 -30.37
C VAL A 405 -12.16 -22.55 -31.24
N GLU A 406 -11.02 -23.22 -31.40
CA GLU A 406 -10.01 -22.87 -32.42
C GLU A 406 -10.24 -23.69 -33.68
N SER A 407 -10.26 -23.06 -34.85
CA SER A 407 -10.40 -23.78 -36.14
C SER A 407 -9.37 -23.30 -37.13
N SER A 408 -8.61 -24.24 -37.70
CA SER A 408 -7.71 -24.00 -38.84
C SER A 408 -8.47 -23.60 -40.11
N THR A 409 -9.77 -23.91 -40.18
CA THR A 409 -10.66 -23.60 -41.30
C THR A 409 -11.86 -22.77 -40.83
N LEU A 410 -11.63 -21.48 -40.59
CA LEU A 410 -12.65 -20.50 -40.19
C LEU A 410 -13.90 -20.53 -41.08
N THR A 411 -13.73 -20.61 -42.41
CA THR A 411 -14.85 -20.57 -43.37
C THR A 411 -15.83 -21.72 -43.20
N LYS A 412 -15.35 -22.94 -42.91
CA LYS A 412 -16.23 -24.10 -42.68
C LYS A 412 -16.97 -24.00 -41.35
N LEU A 413 -16.29 -23.49 -40.31
CA LEU A 413 -16.92 -23.27 -39.00
C LEU A 413 -18.03 -22.22 -39.11
N GLU A 414 -17.76 -21.14 -39.83
CA GLU A 414 -18.71 -20.07 -40.13
C GLU A 414 -19.96 -20.60 -40.85
N GLU A 415 -19.81 -21.41 -41.91
CA GLU A 415 -20.95 -22.02 -42.63
C GLU A 415 -21.87 -22.84 -41.70
N VAL A 416 -21.28 -23.62 -40.78
CA VAL A 416 -22.06 -24.44 -39.84
C VAL A 416 -22.72 -23.57 -38.78
N MET A 417 -22.03 -22.55 -38.25
CA MET A 417 -22.60 -21.59 -37.29
C MET A 417 -23.73 -20.77 -37.91
N ALA A 418 -23.59 -20.34 -39.16
CA ALA A 418 -24.61 -19.62 -39.91
C ALA A 418 -25.94 -20.38 -39.93
N GLU A 419 -25.90 -21.68 -40.23
CA GLU A 419 -27.08 -22.53 -40.33
C GLU A 419 -27.64 -22.99 -38.97
N LYS A 420 -26.77 -23.33 -38.01
CA LYS A 420 -27.21 -23.93 -36.72
C LYS A 420 -27.42 -22.94 -35.59
N VAL A 421 -26.71 -21.81 -35.59
CA VAL A 421 -26.75 -20.82 -34.51
C VAL A 421 -27.52 -19.59 -34.98
N TRP A 422 -27.07 -18.95 -36.05
CA TRP A 422 -27.57 -17.62 -36.40
C TRP A 422 -28.91 -17.67 -37.13
N LYS A 423 -29.13 -18.65 -38.00
CA LYS A 423 -30.41 -18.79 -38.72
C LYS A 423 -31.62 -19.05 -37.81
N PRO A 424 -31.54 -19.87 -36.75
CA PRO A 424 -32.62 -19.97 -35.76
C PRO A 424 -32.83 -18.70 -34.93
N LEU A 425 -31.75 -18.00 -34.58
CA LEU A 425 -31.81 -16.82 -33.69
C LEU A 425 -32.19 -15.53 -34.41
N LYS A 426 -32.07 -15.48 -35.75
CA LYS A 426 -32.15 -14.26 -36.56
C LYS A 426 -33.46 -13.46 -36.43
N ASP A 427 -34.55 -14.06 -35.97
CA ASP A 427 -35.89 -13.43 -35.87
C ASP A 427 -36.34 -13.27 -34.40
N THR A 428 -35.45 -13.53 -33.43
CA THR A 428 -35.73 -13.34 -32.00
C THR A 428 -35.73 -11.85 -31.63
N ASN A 429 -36.47 -11.50 -30.57
CA ASN A 429 -36.63 -10.12 -30.09
C ASN A 429 -35.38 -9.62 -29.37
N ILE A 430 -34.86 -10.46 -28.46
CA ILE A 430 -33.63 -10.25 -27.69
C ILE A 430 -32.81 -11.54 -27.70
N LEU A 431 -31.50 -11.43 -27.44
CA LEU A 431 -30.58 -12.56 -27.37
C LEU A 431 -29.88 -12.61 -26.01
N ILE A 432 -29.98 -13.75 -25.33
CA ILE A 432 -29.18 -14.10 -24.16
C ILE A 432 -27.98 -14.91 -24.63
N ILE A 433 -26.78 -14.47 -24.26
CA ILE A 433 -25.52 -15.20 -24.45
C ILE A 433 -25.02 -15.64 -23.08
N ASP A 434 -25.12 -16.92 -22.77
CA ASP A 434 -24.78 -17.46 -21.45
C ASP A 434 -23.32 -17.94 -21.40
N LEU A 435 -22.47 -17.17 -20.71
CA LEU A 435 -21.05 -17.45 -20.51
C LEU A 435 -20.73 -17.86 -19.06
N ARG A 436 -21.74 -18.14 -18.23
CA ARG A 436 -21.55 -18.49 -16.81
C ARG A 436 -20.70 -19.73 -16.59
N TYR A 437 -20.50 -20.56 -17.61
CA TYR A 437 -19.68 -21.77 -17.55
C TYR A 437 -18.50 -21.71 -18.54
N ASN A 438 -18.26 -20.55 -19.15
CA ASN A 438 -17.29 -20.40 -20.23
C ASN A 438 -15.88 -20.19 -19.69
N THR A 439 -14.99 -21.16 -19.92
CA THR A 439 -13.62 -21.10 -19.41
C THR A 439 -12.61 -20.52 -20.41
N GLY A 440 -13.07 -19.81 -21.44
CA GLY A 440 -12.22 -19.15 -22.44
C GLY A 440 -12.04 -19.95 -23.73
N GLY A 441 -10.87 -19.80 -24.38
CA GLY A 441 -10.55 -20.48 -25.63
C GLY A 441 -9.76 -19.59 -26.60
N CYS A 442 -10.12 -19.55 -27.88
CA CYS A 442 -9.39 -18.84 -28.94
C CYS A 442 -9.99 -17.46 -29.32
N SER A 443 -9.16 -16.40 -29.32
CA SER A 443 -9.56 -15.03 -29.70
C SER A 443 -9.93 -14.85 -31.18
N THR A 444 -9.61 -15.81 -32.06
CA THR A 444 -10.04 -15.74 -33.47
C THR A 444 -11.54 -16.00 -33.62
N SER A 445 -12.09 -16.93 -32.84
CA SER A 445 -13.54 -17.19 -32.82
C SER A 445 -14.34 -16.08 -32.14
N LEU A 446 -13.69 -15.31 -31.25
CA LEU A 446 -14.27 -14.10 -30.67
C LEU A 446 -14.64 -13.07 -31.75
N ALA A 447 -13.72 -12.73 -32.65
CA ALA A 447 -13.99 -11.77 -33.74
C ALA A 447 -15.11 -12.24 -34.69
N LEU A 448 -15.21 -13.55 -34.95
CA LEU A 448 -16.28 -14.16 -35.74
C LEU A 448 -17.65 -13.93 -35.08
N ILE A 449 -17.79 -14.26 -33.79
CA ILE A 449 -19.06 -14.10 -33.07
C ILE A 449 -19.46 -12.62 -32.98
N LEU A 450 -18.51 -11.73 -32.69
CA LEU A 450 -18.78 -10.28 -32.68
C LEU A 450 -19.25 -9.75 -34.03
N SER A 451 -18.74 -10.30 -35.14
CA SER A 451 -19.19 -9.92 -36.48
C SER A 451 -20.67 -10.23 -36.72
N TYR A 452 -21.20 -11.33 -36.17
CA TYR A 452 -22.63 -11.67 -36.27
C TYR A 452 -23.53 -10.74 -35.45
N LEU A 453 -22.98 -10.07 -34.43
CA LEU A 453 -23.72 -9.13 -33.61
C LEU A 453 -23.76 -7.71 -34.21
N GLN A 454 -23.11 -7.47 -35.35
CA GLN A 454 -23.03 -6.14 -35.97
C GLN A 454 -23.72 -6.10 -37.34
N ASP A 455 -23.86 -4.89 -37.89
CA ASP A 455 -24.34 -4.68 -39.26
C ASP A 455 -23.17 -4.76 -40.25
N THR A 456 -23.35 -5.46 -41.37
CA THR A 456 -22.27 -5.72 -42.35
C THR A 456 -21.91 -4.51 -43.22
N SER A 457 -22.63 -3.39 -43.07
CA SER A 457 -22.43 -2.20 -43.90
C SER A 457 -21.20 -1.38 -43.52
N GLN A 458 -20.64 -1.60 -42.33
CA GLN A 458 -19.49 -0.86 -41.82
C GLN A 458 -18.42 -1.83 -41.32
N LYS A 459 -17.16 -1.47 -41.56
CA LYS A 459 -16.03 -2.19 -40.97
C LYS A 459 -15.85 -1.71 -39.53
N HIS A 460 -15.93 -2.63 -38.57
CA HIS A 460 -15.69 -2.35 -37.16
C HIS A 460 -14.35 -2.93 -36.74
N GLN A 461 -13.53 -2.16 -36.05
CA GLN A 461 -12.37 -2.68 -35.33
C GLN A 461 -12.85 -3.08 -33.93
N PHE A 462 -12.68 -4.35 -33.55
CA PHE A 462 -13.13 -4.81 -32.23
C PHE A 462 -12.05 -4.64 -31.18
N PHE A 463 -10.85 -5.15 -31.46
CA PHE A 463 -9.72 -5.10 -30.53
C PHE A 463 -8.40 -5.35 -31.28
N ALA A 464 -7.29 -5.11 -30.61
CA ALA A 464 -5.98 -5.54 -31.04
C ALA A 464 -5.24 -6.24 -29.90
N ILE A 465 -4.50 -7.29 -30.25
CA ILE A 465 -3.61 -8.00 -29.34
C ILE A 465 -2.18 -7.63 -29.72
N ASN A 466 -1.46 -7.01 -28.80
CA ASN A 466 -0.02 -6.82 -28.91
C ASN A 466 0.68 -7.92 -28.11
N ASP A 467 1.31 -8.86 -28.81
CA ASP A 467 2.10 -9.95 -28.24
C ASP A 467 3.59 -9.58 -28.24
N ARG A 468 4.14 -9.35 -27.06
CA ARG A 468 5.55 -8.99 -26.86
C ARG A 468 6.52 -10.09 -27.25
N ILE A 469 6.14 -11.35 -27.10
CA ILE A 469 7.00 -12.51 -27.38
C ILE A 469 7.14 -12.71 -28.88
N GLN A 470 6.03 -12.58 -29.61
CA GLN A 470 6.01 -12.68 -31.07
C GLN A 470 6.44 -11.38 -31.77
N ASP A 471 6.43 -10.26 -31.03
CA ASP A 471 6.71 -8.91 -31.55
C ASP A 471 5.71 -8.51 -32.66
N THR A 472 4.43 -8.88 -32.44
CA THR A 472 3.35 -8.68 -33.41
C THR A 472 2.16 -8.00 -32.76
N THR A 473 1.56 -7.07 -33.51
CA THR A 473 0.23 -6.54 -33.20
C THR A 473 -0.77 -7.13 -34.19
N THR A 474 -1.75 -7.86 -33.70
CA THR A 474 -2.83 -8.44 -34.50
C THR A 474 -4.11 -7.66 -34.22
N ALA A 475 -4.62 -6.96 -35.25
CA ALA A 475 -5.93 -6.32 -35.19
C ALA A 475 -7.02 -7.34 -35.54
N HIS A 476 -8.10 -7.32 -34.77
CA HIS A 476 -9.28 -8.16 -34.94
C HIS A 476 -10.46 -7.28 -35.35
N ASP A 477 -10.80 -7.36 -36.63
CA ASP A 477 -11.85 -6.56 -37.25
C ASP A 477 -13.10 -7.41 -37.55
N SER A 478 -14.22 -6.75 -37.83
CA SER A 478 -15.42 -7.35 -38.40
C SER A 478 -15.13 -8.01 -39.75
N LEU A 479 -15.71 -9.17 -39.99
CA LEU A 479 -15.60 -9.86 -41.28
C LEU A 479 -16.27 -9.05 -42.40
N PRO A 480 -15.60 -8.85 -43.56
CA PRO A 480 -16.11 -8.03 -44.65
C PRO A 480 -17.31 -8.66 -45.37
N GLN A 481 -17.40 -9.99 -45.34
CA GLN A 481 -18.54 -10.77 -45.81
C GLN A 481 -18.76 -11.88 -44.78
N ILE A 482 -20.00 -12.01 -44.31
CA ILE A 482 -20.38 -13.02 -43.33
C ILE A 482 -21.46 -13.92 -43.92
N THR A 483 -21.38 -15.21 -43.61
CA THR A 483 -22.27 -16.24 -44.12
C THR A 483 -23.53 -16.30 -43.27
N GLY A 484 -24.69 -16.32 -43.93
CA GLY A 484 -25.99 -16.38 -43.25
C GLY A 484 -26.45 -15.05 -42.67
N PRO A 485 -27.52 -15.07 -41.85
CA PRO A 485 -28.10 -13.85 -41.29
C PRO A 485 -27.29 -13.34 -40.10
N THR A 486 -27.08 -12.03 -40.01
CA THR A 486 -26.57 -11.41 -38.78
C THR A 486 -27.70 -11.18 -37.78
N TYR A 487 -27.34 -11.08 -36.50
CA TYR A 487 -28.25 -10.60 -35.47
C TYR A 487 -28.48 -9.08 -35.59
N GLY A 488 -27.51 -8.36 -36.17
CA GLY A 488 -27.57 -6.93 -36.43
C GLY A 488 -27.32 -6.10 -35.17
N SER A 489 -27.11 -4.79 -35.33
CA SER A 489 -26.64 -3.90 -34.24
C SER A 489 -27.73 -3.45 -33.25
N LYS A 490 -29.01 -3.50 -33.64
CA LYS A 490 -30.10 -2.79 -32.93
C LYS A 490 -30.83 -3.61 -31.86
N ARG A 491 -30.81 -4.94 -31.96
CA ARG A 491 -31.55 -5.80 -31.03
C ARG A 491 -30.78 -6.03 -29.75
N GLY A 492 -31.48 -6.10 -28.63
CA GLY A 492 -30.87 -6.27 -27.30
C GLY A 492 -30.08 -7.57 -27.20
N VAL A 493 -28.85 -7.46 -26.69
CA VAL A 493 -27.96 -8.59 -26.40
C VAL A 493 -27.60 -8.52 -24.93
N TYR A 494 -27.82 -9.62 -24.21
CA TYR A 494 -27.58 -9.74 -22.78
C TYR A 494 -26.61 -10.89 -22.54
N VAL A 495 -25.48 -10.60 -21.89
CA VAL A 495 -24.40 -11.58 -21.67
C VAL A 495 -24.38 -11.97 -20.20
N LEU A 496 -24.48 -13.26 -19.93
CA LEU A 496 -24.46 -13.77 -18.55
C LEU A 496 -23.06 -14.18 -18.15
N THR A 497 -22.59 -13.70 -17.00
CA THR A 497 -21.27 -14.03 -16.46
C THR A 497 -21.35 -14.65 -15.08
N SER A 498 -20.31 -15.40 -14.71
CA SER A 498 -20.09 -15.89 -13.35
C SER A 498 -18.61 -15.77 -12.99
N TYR A 499 -18.25 -16.10 -11.75
CA TYR A 499 -16.86 -16.29 -11.35
C TYR A 499 -16.09 -17.30 -12.23
N TYR A 500 -16.76 -18.25 -12.89
CA TYR A 500 -16.11 -19.22 -13.78
C TYR A 500 -15.82 -18.67 -15.19
N THR A 501 -16.42 -17.54 -15.57
CA THR A 501 -16.14 -16.91 -16.86
C THR A 501 -14.67 -16.49 -16.90
N ALA A 502 -13.90 -17.02 -17.84
CA ALA A 502 -12.44 -16.88 -17.87
C ALA A 502 -11.88 -16.59 -19.26
N SER A 503 -10.70 -15.96 -19.34
CA SER A 503 -9.91 -15.78 -20.57
C SER A 503 -10.76 -15.13 -21.69
N VAL A 504 -10.92 -15.76 -22.86
CA VAL A 504 -11.66 -15.20 -24.00
C VAL A 504 -13.15 -14.99 -23.69
N GLY A 505 -13.73 -15.72 -22.73
CA GLY A 505 -15.07 -15.44 -22.24
C GLY A 505 -15.17 -14.08 -21.54
N GLU A 506 -14.11 -13.69 -20.83
CA GLU A 506 -14.01 -12.37 -20.23
C GLU A 506 -13.75 -11.30 -21.30
N GLU A 507 -12.87 -11.58 -22.28
CA GLU A 507 -12.65 -10.68 -23.44
C GLU A 507 -13.96 -10.41 -24.18
N PHE A 508 -14.80 -11.43 -24.38
CA PHE A 508 -16.12 -11.25 -25.00
C PHE A 508 -17.04 -10.34 -24.18
N ALA A 509 -17.20 -10.61 -22.88
CA ALA A 509 -18.06 -9.80 -22.01
C ALA A 509 -17.57 -8.35 -21.94
N TYR A 510 -16.26 -8.15 -21.79
CA TYR A 510 -15.64 -6.83 -21.79
C TYR A 510 -15.91 -6.07 -23.10
N LEU A 511 -15.74 -6.73 -24.26
CA LEU A 511 -16.00 -6.11 -25.56
C LEU A 511 -17.47 -5.79 -25.79
N ILE A 512 -18.40 -6.56 -25.22
CA ILE A 512 -19.83 -6.24 -25.33
C ILE A 512 -20.14 -4.91 -24.64
N GLN A 513 -19.49 -4.62 -23.51
CA GLN A 513 -19.58 -3.33 -22.83
C GLN A 513 -18.83 -2.22 -23.61
N SER A 514 -17.57 -2.46 -23.99
CA SER A 514 -16.72 -1.44 -24.64
C SER A 514 -17.22 -1.05 -26.04
N LEU A 515 -17.85 -1.98 -26.77
CA LEU A 515 -18.51 -1.72 -28.06
C LEU A 515 -19.92 -1.12 -27.91
N HIS A 516 -20.42 -0.94 -26.69
CA HIS A 516 -21.80 -0.56 -26.39
C HIS A 516 -22.81 -1.46 -27.11
N ARG A 517 -22.49 -2.76 -27.23
CA ARG A 517 -23.31 -3.69 -28.00
C ARG A 517 -24.38 -4.34 -27.13
N GLY A 518 -24.23 -4.41 -25.83
CA GLY A 518 -25.20 -5.06 -24.97
C GLY A 518 -24.89 -4.88 -23.51
N THR A 519 -25.61 -5.64 -22.68
CA THR A 519 -25.55 -5.55 -21.23
C THR A 519 -24.98 -6.84 -20.66
N VAL A 520 -23.98 -6.72 -19.78
CA VAL A 520 -23.40 -7.84 -19.04
C VAL A 520 -24.08 -7.96 -17.68
N ILE A 521 -24.55 -9.16 -17.34
CA ILE A 521 -25.35 -9.43 -16.14
C ILE A 521 -24.79 -10.66 -15.42
N GLY A 522 -24.57 -10.56 -14.12
CA GLY A 522 -24.13 -11.70 -13.30
C GLY A 522 -23.02 -11.35 -12.32
N GLU A 523 -22.11 -12.27 -12.08
CA GLU A 523 -21.00 -12.06 -11.14
C GLU A 523 -19.79 -11.46 -11.84
N ILE A 524 -18.91 -10.82 -11.05
CA ILE A 524 -17.56 -10.44 -11.50
C ILE A 524 -16.82 -11.71 -11.93
N THR A 525 -16.20 -11.65 -13.12
CA THR A 525 -15.54 -12.81 -13.73
C THR A 525 -14.23 -13.17 -13.05
N SER A 526 -13.59 -14.27 -13.49
CA SER A 526 -12.46 -14.88 -12.78
C SER A 526 -11.19 -14.01 -12.69
N GLY A 527 -10.99 -13.10 -13.64
CA GLY A 527 -9.75 -12.34 -13.83
C GLY A 527 -8.60 -13.17 -14.40
N ASN A 528 -8.84 -14.40 -14.85
CA ASN A 528 -7.83 -15.32 -15.37
C ASN A 528 -7.61 -15.10 -16.87
N LEU A 529 -6.90 -14.04 -17.21
CA LEU A 529 -6.47 -13.76 -18.57
C LEU A 529 -5.17 -14.51 -18.92
N MET A 530 -5.08 -15.02 -20.15
CA MET A 530 -3.87 -15.66 -20.67
C MET A 530 -2.78 -14.64 -21.10
N HIS A 531 -2.83 -13.43 -20.56
CA HIS A 531 -1.97 -12.33 -20.98
C HIS A 531 -0.61 -12.29 -20.27
N SER A 532 -0.39 -13.19 -19.30
CA SER A 532 0.78 -13.18 -18.44
C SER A 532 1.48 -14.53 -18.39
N LYS A 533 2.80 -14.49 -18.15
CA LYS A 533 3.63 -15.68 -17.97
C LYS A 533 4.32 -15.65 -16.62
N VAL A 534 4.43 -16.80 -15.96
CA VAL A 534 5.11 -16.94 -14.67
C VAL A 534 6.52 -17.49 -14.87
N PHE A 535 7.50 -16.85 -14.23
CA PHE A 535 8.91 -17.25 -14.27
C PHE A 535 9.43 -17.50 -12.85
N GLN A 536 9.98 -18.69 -12.60
CA GLN A 536 10.72 -18.96 -11.36
C GLN A 536 12.06 -18.21 -11.37
N ILE A 537 12.42 -17.59 -10.25
CA ILE A 537 13.74 -17.02 -10.02
C ILE A 537 14.66 -18.10 -9.45
N GLU A 538 15.66 -18.50 -10.23
CA GLU A 538 16.55 -19.61 -9.88
C GLU A 538 17.31 -19.38 -8.55
N GLY A 539 17.19 -20.35 -7.64
CA GLY A 539 17.89 -20.35 -6.36
C GLY A 539 17.16 -19.59 -5.24
N THR A 540 15.90 -19.22 -5.46
CA THR A 540 14.99 -18.62 -4.46
C THR A 540 13.59 -19.21 -4.59
N ASP A 541 12.74 -19.00 -3.59
CA ASP A 541 11.31 -19.39 -3.61
C ASP A 541 10.45 -18.27 -4.22
N LEU A 542 11.00 -17.52 -5.17
CA LEU A 542 10.37 -16.36 -5.78
C LEU A 542 9.95 -16.68 -7.22
N THR A 543 8.77 -16.22 -7.58
CA THR A 543 8.27 -16.20 -8.95
C THR A 543 7.96 -14.77 -9.35
N ILE A 544 8.06 -14.45 -10.64
CA ILE A 544 7.53 -13.22 -11.21
C ILE A 544 6.50 -13.55 -12.29
N THR A 545 5.33 -12.94 -12.19
CA THR A 545 4.30 -12.94 -13.24
C THR A 545 4.50 -11.69 -14.07
N VAL A 546 4.66 -11.85 -15.38
CA VAL A 546 4.91 -10.75 -16.31
C VAL A 546 3.86 -10.77 -17.41
N PRO A 547 3.08 -9.69 -17.58
CA PRO A 547 2.18 -9.55 -18.72
C PRO A 547 3.00 -9.34 -19.98
N PHE A 548 2.82 -10.24 -20.95
CA PHE A 548 3.48 -10.18 -22.25
C PHE A 548 2.49 -9.86 -23.37
N ILE A 549 1.19 -9.91 -23.10
CA ILE A 549 0.13 -9.47 -24.00
C ILE A 549 -0.49 -8.18 -23.46
N ASN A 550 -0.71 -7.24 -24.37
CA ASN A 550 -1.60 -6.10 -24.17
C ASN A 550 -2.84 -6.29 -25.05
N PHE A 551 -4.00 -6.40 -24.40
CA PHE A 551 -5.30 -6.37 -25.04
C PHE A 551 -5.76 -4.92 -25.14
N ILE A 552 -5.98 -4.46 -26.36
CA ILE A 552 -6.34 -3.08 -26.71
C ILE A 552 -7.74 -3.11 -27.27
N ASP A 553 -8.68 -2.40 -26.67
CA ASP A 553 -10.07 -2.42 -27.08
C ASP A 553 -10.38 -1.48 -28.26
N ASN A 554 -11.66 -1.37 -28.63
CA ASN A 554 -12.11 -0.51 -29.73
C ASN A 554 -11.89 0.99 -29.48
N ASN A 555 -11.68 1.40 -28.23
CA ASN A 555 -11.41 2.79 -27.84
C ASN A 555 -9.90 3.07 -27.74
N GLY A 556 -9.05 2.05 -27.93
CA GLY A 556 -7.61 2.15 -27.77
C GLY A 556 -7.14 1.99 -26.33
N GLU A 557 -8.03 1.60 -25.42
CA GLU A 557 -7.73 1.42 -24.00
C GLU A 557 -7.11 0.04 -23.75
N PHE A 558 -6.15 -0.01 -22.82
CA PHE A 558 -5.48 -1.24 -22.43
C PHE A 558 -6.25 -1.91 -21.29
N TRP A 559 -6.79 -3.09 -21.54
CA TRP A 559 -7.43 -3.85 -20.48
C TRP A 559 -6.41 -4.63 -19.65
N LEU A 560 -6.27 -4.26 -18.37
CA LEU A 560 -5.30 -4.85 -17.44
C LEU A 560 -5.86 -6.06 -16.65
N GLY A 561 -7.05 -6.54 -17.01
CA GLY A 561 -7.71 -7.68 -16.36
C GLY A 561 -8.34 -7.34 -15.00
N GLY A 562 -8.32 -8.30 -14.07
CA GLY A 562 -8.98 -8.19 -12.76
C GLY A 562 -10.43 -8.68 -12.72
N GLY A 563 -10.93 -9.20 -13.84
CA GLY A 563 -12.32 -9.62 -14.03
C GLY A 563 -13.16 -8.50 -14.65
N VAL A 564 -14.09 -8.88 -15.53
CA VAL A 564 -15.14 -8.00 -16.05
C VAL A 564 -16.12 -7.74 -14.92
N VAL A 565 -16.46 -6.47 -14.74
CA VAL A 565 -17.51 -6.04 -13.80
C VAL A 565 -18.80 -5.91 -14.61
N PRO A 566 -19.83 -6.73 -14.34
CA PRO A 566 -21.11 -6.65 -15.04
C PRO A 566 -21.81 -5.30 -14.85
N ASP A 567 -22.61 -4.91 -15.82
CA ASP A 567 -23.48 -3.72 -15.74
C ASP A 567 -24.57 -3.92 -14.66
N ALA A 568 -25.11 -5.14 -14.56
CA ALA A 568 -25.95 -5.56 -13.44
C ALA A 568 -25.29 -6.71 -12.66
N ILE A 569 -24.83 -6.40 -11.44
CA ILE A 569 -24.19 -7.38 -10.57
C ILE A 569 -25.27 -8.17 -9.80
N VAL A 570 -25.39 -9.45 -10.12
CA VAL A 570 -26.35 -10.39 -9.49
C VAL A 570 -25.70 -11.77 -9.34
N LEU A 571 -26.29 -12.65 -8.54
CA LEU A 571 -25.80 -14.03 -8.46
C LEU A 571 -25.97 -14.73 -9.80
N ALA A 572 -25.01 -15.57 -10.18
CA ALA A 572 -25.01 -16.23 -11.49
C ALA A 572 -26.29 -17.06 -11.73
N GLU A 573 -26.88 -17.62 -10.67
CA GLU A 573 -28.12 -18.40 -10.75
C GLU A 573 -29.37 -17.55 -11.02
N GLU A 574 -29.37 -16.28 -10.62
CA GLU A 574 -30.47 -15.31 -10.79
C GLU A 574 -30.34 -14.50 -12.09
N ALA A 575 -29.20 -14.58 -12.77
CA ALA A 575 -28.86 -13.72 -13.89
C ALA A 575 -29.85 -13.81 -15.07
N VAL A 576 -30.41 -15.00 -15.32
CA VAL A 576 -31.40 -15.19 -16.41
C VAL A 576 -32.70 -14.45 -16.11
N ASP A 577 -33.17 -14.50 -14.85
CA ASP A 577 -34.43 -13.88 -14.45
C ASP A 577 -34.33 -12.36 -14.58
N HIS A 578 -33.18 -11.79 -14.19
CA HIS A 578 -32.91 -10.36 -14.31
C HIS A 578 -32.81 -9.86 -15.76
N VAL A 579 -32.47 -10.71 -16.73
CA VAL A 579 -32.47 -10.30 -18.15
C VAL A 579 -33.84 -9.78 -18.55
N HIS A 580 -34.92 -10.46 -18.16
CA HIS A 580 -36.26 -10.09 -18.58
C HIS A 580 -36.67 -8.73 -18.01
N GLU A 581 -36.35 -8.48 -16.75
CA GLU A 581 -36.62 -7.19 -16.09
C GLU A 581 -35.85 -6.05 -16.78
N ILE A 582 -34.56 -6.25 -17.03
CA ILE A 582 -33.71 -5.25 -17.70
C ILE A 582 -34.16 -5.06 -19.16
N ALA A 583 -34.55 -6.13 -19.85
CA ALA A 583 -35.01 -6.04 -21.23
C ALA A 583 -36.33 -5.29 -21.36
N ASP A 584 -37.25 -5.47 -20.42
CA ASP A 584 -38.51 -4.71 -20.36
C ASP A 584 -38.23 -3.23 -20.06
N PHE A 585 -37.30 -2.94 -19.15
CA PHE A 585 -36.82 -1.58 -18.88
C PHE A 585 -36.23 -0.93 -20.15
N HIS A 586 -35.36 -1.63 -20.88
CA HIS A 586 -34.74 -1.13 -22.12
C HIS A 586 -35.75 -0.81 -23.23
N GLN A 587 -36.86 -1.53 -23.31
CA GLN A 587 -37.93 -1.22 -24.28
C GLN A 587 -38.53 0.18 -24.04
N GLY A 588 -38.60 0.63 -22.78
CA GLY A 588 -39.14 1.94 -22.40
C GLY A 588 -38.16 3.10 -22.54
N LEU A 589 -36.85 2.84 -22.62
CA LEU A 589 -35.81 3.87 -22.61
C LEU A 589 -36.00 4.95 -23.67
N ARG A 590 -36.30 4.55 -24.90
CA ARG A 590 -36.46 5.50 -26.00
C ARG A 590 -37.55 6.53 -25.71
N SER A 591 -38.70 6.08 -25.22
CA SER A 591 -39.81 6.97 -24.89
C SER A 591 -39.49 7.91 -23.74
N LEU A 592 -38.68 7.47 -22.77
CA LEU A 592 -38.20 8.32 -21.68
C LEU A 592 -37.24 9.42 -22.19
N LEU A 593 -36.35 9.06 -23.11
CA LEU A 593 -35.42 10.03 -23.72
C LEU A 593 -36.16 11.06 -24.58
N GLU A 594 -37.11 10.60 -25.41
CA GLU A 594 -37.98 11.48 -26.21
C GLU A 594 -38.81 12.40 -25.29
N GLY A 595 -39.39 11.88 -24.21
CA GLY A 595 -40.11 12.70 -23.22
C GLY A 595 -39.22 13.71 -22.49
N THR A 596 -37.96 13.35 -22.22
CA THR A 596 -36.96 14.26 -21.63
C THR A 596 -36.63 15.40 -22.58
N GLU A 597 -36.44 15.11 -23.87
CA GLU A 597 -36.26 16.12 -24.92
C GLU A 597 -37.47 17.08 -24.98
N GLU A 598 -38.69 16.56 -25.01
CA GLU A 598 -39.91 17.38 -25.04
C GLU A 598 -40.02 18.32 -23.82
N LEU A 599 -39.68 17.82 -22.63
CA LEU A 599 -39.66 18.62 -21.41
C LEU A 599 -38.63 19.74 -21.48
N LEU A 600 -37.42 19.46 -21.96
CA LEU A 600 -36.37 20.46 -22.12
C LEU A 600 -36.75 21.50 -23.16
N GLU A 601 -37.26 21.08 -24.32
CA GLU A 601 -37.62 22.00 -25.40
C GLU A 601 -38.69 23.00 -24.95
N LYS A 602 -39.65 22.52 -24.14
CA LYS A 602 -40.78 23.32 -23.64
C LYS A 602 -40.44 24.20 -22.44
N HIS A 603 -39.59 23.72 -21.53
CA HIS A 603 -39.41 24.35 -20.21
C HIS A 603 -38.01 24.90 -19.95
N TYR A 604 -36.99 24.49 -20.70
CA TYR A 604 -35.64 24.97 -20.49
C TYR A 604 -35.44 26.38 -21.03
N ALA A 605 -34.78 27.24 -20.24
CA ALA A 605 -34.70 28.68 -20.52
C ALA A 605 -33.97 29.05 -21.82
N ILE A 606 -33.07 28.17 -22.31
CA ILE A 606 -32.28 28.40 -23.52
C ILE A 606 -32.66 27.35 -24.57
N HIS A 607 -33.65 27.69 -25.40
CA HIS A 607 -34.24 26.76 -26.37
C HIS A 607 -33.23 26.13 -27.34
N GLU A 608 -32.25 26.89 -27.84
CA GLU A 608 -31.21 26.34 -28.72
C GLU A 608 -30.36 25.25 -28.03
N VAL A 609 -30.08 25.42 -26.74
CA VAL A 609 -29.36 24.42 -25.94
C VAL A 609 -30.24 23.20 -25.71
N ALA A 610 -31.54 23.39 -25.46
CA ALA A 610 -32.48 22.27 -25.31
C ALA A 610 -32.51 21.37 -26.56
N LEU A 611 -32.62 21.97 -27.76
CA LEU A 611 -32.59 21.25 -29.04
C LEU A 611 -31.25 20.52 -29.28
N LYS A 612 -30.13 21.14 -28.88
CA LYS A 612 -28.81 20.50 -28.95
C LYS A 612 -28.75 19.28 -28.04
N VAL A 613 -29.21 19.41 -26.79
CA VAL A 613 -29.20 18.35 -25.79
C VAL A 613 -30.07 17.17 -26.24
N GLY A 614 -31.30 17.42 -26.69
CA GLY A 614 -32.19 16.37 -27.21
C GLY A 614 -31.55 15.52 -28.31
N LYS A 615 -30.92 16.19 -29.30
CA LYS A 615 -30.15 15.51 -30.35
C LYS A 615 -29.00 14.67 -29.83
N VAL A 616 -28.29 15.14 -28.80
CA VAL A 616 -27.19 14.37 -28.19
C VAL A 616 -27.72 13.12 -27.49
N LEU A 617 -28.82 13.23 -26.72
CA LEU A 617 -29.42 12.09 -26.02
C LEU A 617 -29.87 11.00 -27.01
N LEU A 618 -30.61 11.38 -28.06
CA LEU A 618 -31.06 10.43 -29.08
C LEU A 618 -29.90 9.85 -29.90
N GLY A 619 -28.84 10.64 -30.13
CA GLY A 619 -27.60 10.16 -30.74
C GLY A 619 -26.92 9.09 -29.88
N LYS A 620 -26.72 9.39 -28.59
CA LYS A 620 -26.14 8.44 -27.62
C LYS A 620 -26.95 7.14 -27.53
N TRP A 621 -28.28 7.23 -27.56
CA TRP A 621 -29.16 6.06 -27.62
C TRP A 621 -29.02 5.25 -28.91
N ALA A 622 -28.97 5.91 -30.07
CA ALA A 622 -28.77 5.25 -31.35
C ALA A 622 -27.40 4.54 -31.45
N GLU A 623 -26.39 5.05 -30.76
CA GLU A 623 -25.05 4.47 -30.63
C GLU A 623 -24.96 3.37 -29.55
N GLY A 624 -26.03 3.12 -28.78
CA GLY A 624 -26.08 2.07 -27.78
C GLY A 624 -25.50 2.44 -26.40
N LEU A 625 -25.16 3.71 -26.17
CA LEU A 625 -24.52 4.16 -24.92
C LEU A 625 -25.39 4.00 -23.66
N TYR A 626 -26.68 3.71 -23.81
CA TYR A 626 -27.59 3.42 -22.69
C TYR A 626 -27.74 1.91 -22.39
N TRP A 627 -27.07 1.01 -23.11
CA TRP A 627 -27.16 -0.44 -22.83
C TRP A 627 -26.54 -0.85 -21.49
N SER A 628 -25.66 -0.05 -20.90
CA SER A 628 -25.09 -0.29 -19.57
C SER A 628 -26.00 0.16 -18.42
N VAL A 629 -27.09 0.87 -18.73
CA VAL A 629 -28.05 1.35 -17.74
C VAL A 629 -29.08 0.26 -17.48
N VAL A 630 -29.16 -0.25 -16.27
CA VAL A 630 -29.95 -1.48 -15.97
C VAL A 630 -31.20 -1.23 -15.14
N ASP A 631 -31.36 -0.02 -14.61
CA ASP A 631 -32.48 0.41 -13.79
C ASP A 631 -32.72 1.93 -13.87
N PHE A 632 -33.78 2.42 -13.23
CA PHE A 632 -34.13 3.84 -13.25
C PHE A 632 -33.12 4.73 -12.51
N GLU A 633 -32.43 4.22 -11.49
CA GLU A 633 -31.43 4.98 -10.73
C GLU A 633 -30.16 5.22 -11.55
N SER A 634 -29.64 4.17 -12.17
CA SER A 634 -28.53 4.25 -13.13
C SER A 634 -28.90 5.12 -14.33
N LEU A 635 -30.17 5.09 -14.79
CA LEU A 635 -30.64 5.97 -15.85
C LEU A 635 -30.64 7.43 -15.44
N ALA A 636 -31.17 7.73 -14.25
CA ALA A 636 -31.22 9.08 -13.72
C ALA A 636 -29.80 9.65 -13.57
N SER A 637 -28.85 8.84 -13.09
CA SER A 637 -27.44 9.20 -13.01
C SER A 637 -26.82 9.47 -14.38
N GLN A 638 -27.00 8.55 -15.34
CA GLN A 638 -26.44 8.68 -16.69
C GLN A 638 -27.04 9.88 -17.43
N LEU A 639 -28.37 10.05 -17.40
CA LEU A 639 -29.06 11.20 -17.98
C LEU A 639 -28.58 12.51 -17.35
N THR A 640 -28.44 12.57 -16.03
CA THR A 640 -27.91 13.76 -15.36
C THR A 640 -26.53 14.13 -15.93
N ALA A 641 -25.62 13.16 -16.03
CA ALA A 641 -24.29 13.40 -16.58
C ALA A 641 -24.36 13.90 -18.03
N ASP A 642 -25.16 13.24 -18.88
CA ASP A 642 -25.29 13.59 -20.29
C ASP A 642 -25.93 14.97 -20.51
N LEU A 643 -26.95 15.32 -19.71
CA LEU A 643 -27.59 16.62 -19.73
C LEU A 643 -26.60 17.72 -19.36
N GLN A 644 -25.85 17.53 -18.28
CA GLN A 644 -24.86 18.51 -17.82
C GLN A 644 -23.71 18.67 -18.81
N GLU A 645 -23.20 17.58 -19.36
CA GLU A 645 -22.14 17.59 -20.37
C GLU A 645 -22.60 18.30 -21.66
N ALA A 646 -23.77 17.94 -22.19
CA ALA A 646 -24.25 18.48 -23.45
C ALA A 646 -24.67 19.96 -23.36
N SER A 647 -25.23 20.36 -22.22
CA SER A 647 -25.71 21.74 -21.98
C SER A 647 -24.65 22.69 -21.41
N GLY A 648 -23.70 22.17 -20.61
CA GLY A 648 -22.83 22.96 -19.74
C GLY A 648 -23.52 23.51 -18.47
N ASP A 649 -24.78 23.12 -18.21
CA ASP A 649 -25.55 23.57 -17.04
C ASP A 649 -25.60 22.48 -15.96
N HIS A 650 -24.75 22.65 -14.95
CA HIS A 650 -24.66 21.75 -13.80
C HIS A 650 -25.86 21.78 -12.84
N ARG A 651 -26.90 22.59 -13.14
CA ARG A 651 -28.15 22.62 -12.37
C ARG A 651 -29.19 21.63 -12.91
N LEU A 652 -28.99 21.08 -14.11
CA LEU A 652 -29.85 20.04 -14.64
C LEU A 652 -29.58 18.73 -13.92
N HIS A 653 -30.65 18.12 -13.42
CA HIS A 653 -30.62 16.83 -12.75
C HIS A 653 -31.87 16.03 -13.07
N VAL A 654 -31.69 14.72 -13.16
CA VAL A 654 -32.74 13.72 -13.25
C VAL A 654 -32.61 12.84 -12.02
N PHE A 655 -33.73 12.54 -11.38
CA PHE A 655 -33.79 11.63 -10.23
C PHE A 655 -34.95 10.68 -10.45
N HIS A 656 -34.77 9.42 -10.08
CA HIS A 656 -35.88 8.49 -9.98
C HIS A 656 -36.65 8.76 -8.68
N CYS A 657 -37.97 8.77 -8.74
CA CYS A 657 -38.81 9.06 -7.58
C CYS A 657 -40.10 8.24 -7.66
N ASP A 658 -40.32 7.39 -6.66
CA ASP A 658 -41.51 6.53 -6.56
C ASP A 658 -42.78 7.30 -6.17
N VAL A 659 -42.64 8.58 -5.81
CA VAL A 659 -43.74 9.44 -5.37
C VAL A 659 -43.78 10.68 -6.27
N GLU A 660 -44.98 11.06 -6.71
CA GLU A 660 -45.15 12.25 -7.54
C GLU A 660 -44.65 13.50 -6.78
N PRO A 661 -43.71 14.29 -7.35
CA PRO A 661 -43.18 15.46 -6.67
C PRO A 661 -44.29 16.50 -6.46
N GLU A 662 -44.35 17.10 -5.27
CA GLU A 662 -45.27 18.20 -5.00
C GLU A 662 -45.03 19.35 -5.99
N SER A 663 -46.07 19.75 -6.70
CA SER A 663 -46.00 20.83 -7.69
C SER A 663 -45.63 22.15 -6.98
N LEU A 664 -44.49 22.75 -7.34
CA LEU A 664 -44.05 24.06 -6.84
C LEU A 664 -44.90 25.25 -7.36
N HIS A 665 -46.01 25.01 -8.06
CA HIS A 665 -46.98 26.05 -8.36
C HIS A 665 -47.88 26.36 -7.15
N ASP A 666 -47.26 26.75 -6.04
CA ASP A 666 -47.95 27.53 -5.02
C ASP A 666 -47.94 29.00 -5.47
N VAL A 667 -49.10 29.44 -5.97
CA VAL A 667 -49.42 30.86 -6.11
C VAL A 667 -49.05 31.55 -4.80
N ALA A 668 -48.26 32.62 -4.86
CA ALA A 668 -47.83 33.37 -3.68
C ALA A 668 -49.05 33.69 -2.79
N LYS A 669 -49.16 33.04 -1.62
CA LYS A 669 -50.18 33.37 -0.63
C LYS A 669 -49.94 34.82 -0.22
N ILE A 670 -50.82 35.72 -0.64
CA ILE A 670 -50.84 37.11 -0.16
C ILE A 670 -50.99 37.02 1.36
N PRO A 671 -50.00 37.50 2.16
CA PRO A 671 -50.06 37.37 3.61
C PRO A 671 -51.25 38.14 4.16
N THR A 672 -51.90 37.60 5.20
CA THR A 672 -52.98 38.31 5.90
C THR A 672 -52.41 39.52 6.65
N ALA A 673 -53.26 40.52 6.96
CA ALA A 673 -52.82 41.77 7.58
C ALA A 673 -52.06 41.60 8.91
N GLU A 674 -52.31 40.52 9.65
CA GLU A 674 -51.57 40.18 10.88
C GLU A 674 -50.18 39.59 10.60
N GLU A 675 -50.04 38.77 9.55
CA GLU A 675 -48.77 38.17 9.13
C GLU A 675 -47.81 39.23 8.55
N VAL A 676 -48.36 40.25 7.86
CA VAL A 676 -47.59 41.38 7.32
C VAL A 676 -46.78 42.11 8.40
N GLY A 677 -47.36 42.36 9.57
CA GLY A 677 -46.68 43.06 10.66
C GLY A 677 -45.47 42.28 11.20
N TYR A 678 -45.58 40.95 11.28
CA TYR A 678 -44.47 40.08 11.67
C TYR A 678 -43.38 40.02 10.60
N ILE A 679 -43.78 39.91 9.33
CA ILE A 679 -42.86 39.87 8.17
C ILE A 679 -42.06 41.17 8.07
N ILE A 680 -42.71 42.33 8.26
CA ILE A 680 -42.02 43.64 8.24
C ILE A 680 -40.97 43.72 9.36
N ASN A 681 -41.33 43.36 10.59
CA ASN A 681 -40.40 43.42 11.72
C ASN A 681 -39.25 42.40 11.64
N ALA A 682 -39.49 41.24 11.02
CA ALA A 682 -38.48 40.18 10.89
C ALA A 682 -37.52 40.41 9.70
N LEU A 683 -38.00 40.97 8.59
CA LEU A 683 -37.23 41.10 7.35
C LEU A 683 -36.65 42.50 7.10
N PHE A 684 -37.21 43.54 7.73
CA PHE A 684 -36.81 44.92 7.53
C PHE A 684 -36.37 45.54 8.85
N LYS A 685 -35.11 45.99 8.91
CA LYS A 685 -34.60 46.76 10.05
C LYS A 685 -34.34 48.20 9.63
N ILE A 686 -35.02 49.14 10.30
CA ILE A 686 -34.87 50.59 10.07
C ILE A 686 -34.34 51.24 11.36
N GLU A 687 -33.20 51.91 11.29
CA GLU A 687 -32.64 52.69 12.40
C GLU A 687 -32.13 54.05 11.91
N LEU A 688 -32.30 55.10 12.72
CA LEU A 688 -31.68 56.41 12.49
C LEU A 688 -30.41 56.51 13.34
N LEU A 689 -29.25 56.50 12.70
CA LEU A 689 -27.95 56.58 13.36
C LEU A 689 -27.55 58.05 13.61
N PRO A 690 -26.64 58.31 14.57
CA PRO A 690 -26.14 59.66 14.85
C PRO A 690 -25.59 60.35 13.60
N GLY A 691 -25.86 61.65 13.46
CA GLY A 691 -25.45 62.42 12.29
C GLY A 691 -26.45 62.42 11.14
N ASN A 692 -27.72 62.06 11.39
CA ASN A 692 -28.80 62.04 10.40
C ASN A 692 -28.57 61.01 9.27
N VAL A 693 -28.07 59.83 9.63
CA VAL A 693 -27.83 58.72 8.69
C VAL A 693 -28.88 57.65 8.90
N GLY A 694 -29.67 57.35 7.87
CA GLY A 694 -30.63 56.25 7.88
C GLY A 694 -29.94 54.91 7.59
N TYR A 695 -30.17 53.91 8.44
CA TYR A 695 -29.78 52.52 8.22
C TYR A 695 -31.02 51.68 7.88
N LEU A 696 -30.94 50.98 6.75
CA LEU A 696 -31.98 50.10 6.24
C LEU A 696 -31.36 48.75 5.87
N ARG A 697 -31.84 47.66 6.47
CA ARG A 697 -31.42 46.29 6.16
C ARG A 697 -32.60 45.47 5.65
N PHE A 698 -32.36 44.70 4.58
CA PHE A 698 -33.29 43.72 4.02
C PHE A 698 -32.69 42.33 4.15
N ASP A 699 -33.36 41.42 4.84
CA ASP A 699 -32.87 40.04 5.01
C ASP A 699 -33.42 39.08 3.93
N MET A 700 -34.40 39.53 3.13
CA MET A 700 -34.95 38.82 1.97
C MET A 700 -35.61 39.79 0.98
N MET A 701 -35.65 39.46 -0.31
CA MET A 701 -36.42 40.19 -1.32
C MET A 701 -37.78 39.49 -1.50
N ALA A 702 -38.86 40.13 -1.02
CA ALA A 702 -40.22 39.61 -1.20
C ALA A 702 -40.72 39.83 -2.64
N ASP A 703 -41.63 38.97 -3.09
CA ASP A 703 -42.30 39.09 -4.38
C ASP A 703 -43.02 40.45 -4.52
N ILE A 704 -43.09 40.98 -5.74
CA ILE A 704 -43.64 42.31 -6.01
C ILE A 704 -45.12 42.43 -5.66
N GLU A 705 -45.89 41.35 -5.73
CA GLU A 705 -47.31 41.35 -5.33
C GLU A 705 -47.44 41.40 -3.80
N VAL A 706 -46.52 40.77 -3.06
CA VAL A 706 -46.42 40.90 -1.60
C VAL A 706 -46.04 42.33 -1.23
N LEU A 707 -45.04 42.92 -1.91
CA LEU A 707 -44.63 44.31 -1.70
C LEU A 707 -45.75 45.32 -1.98
N LYS A 708 -46.56 45.10 -3.03
CA LYS A 708 -47.74 45.92 -3.33
C LYS A 708 -48.79 45.84 -2.21
N ALA A 709 -49.02 44.66 -1.64
CA ALA A 709 -49.98 44.46 -0.56
C ALA A 709 -49.55 45.13 0.75
N ILE A 710 -48.25 45.15 1.05
CA ILE A 710 -47.71 45.69 2.31
C ILE A 710 -47.18 47.12 2.20
N GLY A 711 -47.08 47.68 0.99
CA GLY A 711 -46.41 48.96 0.72
C GLY A 711 -46.96 50.16 1.49
N LEU A 712 -48.27 50.16 1.79
CA LEU A 712 -48.89 51.20 2.63
C LEU A 712 -48.45 51.16 4.10
N GLN A 713 -47.98 50.01 4.59
CA GLN A 713 -47.50 49.85 5.98
C GLN A 713 -45.99 50.09 6.12
N LEU A 714 -45.24 50.03 5.03
CA LEU A 714 -43.80 50.34 4.98
C LEU A 714 -43.52 51.87 4.97
N ILE A 715 -44.52 52.67 4.61
CA ILE A 715 -44.45 54.15 4.64
C ILE A 715 -45.21 54.59 5.90
N LYS A 716 -44.49 54.80 7.01
CA LYS A 716 -45.03 55.42 8.23
C LYS A 716 -44.30 56.71 8.55
#